data_AF-A0A1S3KF81-F1
#
_entry.id   AF-A0A1S3KF81-F1
#
_cell.length_a   1.000
_cell.length_b   1.000
_cell.length_c   1.000
_cell.angle_alpha   90.00
_cell.angle_beta   90.00
_cell.angle_gamma   90.00
#
_symmetry.space_group_name_H-M   'P 1'
#
loop_
_entity.id
_entity.type
_entity.pdbx_description
1 polymer ?
#
loop_
_entity_poly.entity_id
_entity_poly.type
_entity_poly.pdbx_seq_one_letter_code
_entity_poly.pdbx_strand_id
1 'polypeptide(L)'
;MIKPNRARILLLVIVLLWFATVLHLASWTDTPPKTAQAIQEEIVQLSAQYVKALAAEQRDIVDGPYSGRLTSYDLKKTLAVLLEHIMGRLDKMENKFDSLLNGTSYNLDSSVKLSTLEKVEENPMGAKELLQGEAEKCSLPDDHKYTYPHCLGKVDWMKGHWKSDKCYSNLGVDGSVCSFIIYLSEVENWCPKFPWRLNVSESQHLQNRNEAIIPENAAGLMNLLTDSNSRKPYAWIRHRIQQIWPKWKQSAIDLNSKSSLKGRKQKNILIHIGALTKQSGFKFAETADKGGPLGELLQWSDIITSLYLLGHKLTITSEVEELRKILSKFPDAKIQCQVRSSLPVDVIFTDIVGLKQFKQYVGHGYGKFSCLLRVIDSFGTEPSFNHDQYAKAHKMMTTWGRQNLIPQQFFNMFPHTPDNSFIGFVVETPDNISSLNRVVRKEDQALVYGKHLSMWKGKKQYLDIIHEFFEIHSTFYAGGVKSEDKQEVPSYVINHGILSPGEIQKLLRESKIFVGLGFPYEGPAPLEAIAAGCVFLNPKFSPPHTSQNTKFFKGKPTLREVTSQHPYAEVYIHEPYVYTVDINNLEELRTALRKIKQQSQVEPYLPYEYSEEGMLQRVNIFLEKQDFCRVPVESFVPDQAVQTIIADTGKSCKDVCHNRGLICEPSHFTKVNNKDKLKQMNVECTKSQHSGDIFYPSLHEDSGTCTFQTDPMLFSCVGSQEGQRRICPCRNYIKGQIAVCEQCL
;
A
#
# COMPACT_ATOMS: atom_id res chain seq x y z
N MET A 1 70.32 -54.68 -73.31
CA MET A 1 69.24 -55.70 -73.20
C MET A 1 68.49 -55.50 -71.88
N ILE A 2 67.35 -54.83 -71.92
CA ILE A 2 66.39 -54.80 -70.80
C ILE A 2 65.17 -55.62 -71.25
N LYS A 3 64.86 -56.67 -70.49
CA LYS A 3 63.96 -57.77 -70.83
C LYS A 3 62.51 -57.31 -71.14
N PRO A 4 61.79 -58.00 -72.05
CA PRO A 4 60.50 -57.59 -72.61
C PRO A 4 59.29 -57.84 -71.68
N ASN A 5 59.50 -57.86 -70.37
CA ASN A 5 58.44 -58.07 -69.37
C ASN A 5 58.07 -56.82 -68.57
N ARG A 6 58.85 -55.72 -68.62
CA ARG A 6 58.49 -54.47 -67.91
C ARG A 6 57.59 -53.54 -68.73
N ALA A 7 57.72 -53.52 -70.06
CA ALA A 7 56.86 -52.73 -70.95
C ALA A 7 55.41 -53.27 -71.00
N ARG A 8 55.23 -54.61 -70.94
CA ARG A 8 53.90 -55.25 -70.91
C ARG A 8 53.16 -55.00 -69.59
N ILE A 9 53.87 -54.95 -68.47
CA ILE A 9 53.29 -54.62 -67.15
C ILE A 9 52.92 -53.14 -67.09
N LEU A 10 53.75 -52.24 -67.64
CA LEU A 10 53.43 -50.81 -67.68
C LEU A 10 52.21 -50.52 -68.58
N LEU A 11 52.10 -51.19 -69.74
CA LEU A 11 50.93 -51.10 -70.63
C LEU A 11 49.66 -51.66 -69.98
N LEU A 12 49.74 -52.78 -69.26
CA LEU A 12 48.60 -53.32 -68.52
C LEU A 12 48.14 -52.39 -67.38
N VAL A 13 49.07 -51.76 -66.67
CA VAL A 13 48.73 -50.79 -65.61
C VAL A 13 48.13 -49.51 -66.19
N ILE A 14 48.63 -49.02 -67.33
CA ILE A 14 48.08 -47.85 -68.02
C ILE A 14 46.69 -48.15 -68.59
N VAL A 15 46.47 -49.33 -69.18
CA VAL A 15 45.15 -49.77 -69.68
C VAL A 15 44.17 -49.98 -68.53
N LEU A 16 44.59 -50.51 -67.38
CA LEU A 16 43.76 -50.62 -66.18
C LEU A 16 43.42 -49.25 -65.57
N LEU A 17 44.35 -48.30 -65.56
CA LEU A 17 44.09 -46.92 -65.14
C LEU A 17 43.19 -46.18 -66.12
N TRP A 18 43.32 -46.41 -67.42
CA TRP A 18 42.42 -45.87 -68.45
C TRP A 18 41.02 -46.48 -68.37
N PHE A 19 40.91 -47.79 -68.14
CA PHE A 19 39.63 -48.48 -67.97
C PHE A 19 38.95 -48.06 -66.66
N ALA A 20 39.71 -47.87 -65.58
CA ALA A 20 39.21 -47.33 -64.32
C ALA A 20 38.76 -45.87 -64.45
N THR A 21 39.49 -45.02 -65.17
CA THR A 21 39.10 -43.61 -65.40
C THR A 21 37.90 -43.48 -66.35
N VAL A 22 37.78 -44.32 -67.38
CA VAL A 22 36.60 -44.37 -68.26
C VAL A 22 35.38 -44.93 -67.52
N LEU A 23 35.53 -45.94 -66.65
CA LEU A 23 34.46 -46.39 -65.75
C LEU A 23 34.07 -45.33 -64.71
N HIS A 24 35.04 -44.54 -64.23
CA HIS A 24 34.80 -43.44 -63.29
C HIS A 24 34.16 -42.22 -63.96
N LEU A 25 34.39 -42.01 -65.25
CA LEU A 25 33.74 -40.97 -66.08
C LEU A 25 32.36 -41.43 -66.56
N ALA A 26 32.18 -42.71 -66.90
CA ALA A 26 30.88 -43.28 -67.28
C ALA A 26 29.92 -43.41 -66.07
N SER A 27 30.45 -43.58 -64.84
CA SER A 27 29.64 -43.51 -63.61
C SER A 27 29.25 -42.08 -63.20
N TRP A 28 29.81 -41.06 -63.86
CA TRP A 28 29.50 -39.64 -63.62
C TRP A 28 28.50 -39.05 -64.62
N THR A 29 28.09 -39.79 -65.65
CA THR A 29 27.13 -39.30 -66.66
C THR A 29 25.75 -39.96 -66.61
N ASP A 30 25.34 -40.47 -65.45
CA ASP A 30 23.93 -40.79 -65.17
C ASP A 30 23.56 -40.26 -63.79
N THR A 31 23.47 -38.93 -63.66
CA THR A 31 22.53 -38.35 -62.72
C THR A 31 21.35 -37.85 -63.55
N PRO A 32 20.15 -38.45 -63.43
CA PRO A 32 18.98 -37.84 -64.04
C PRO A 32 18.84 -36.43 -63.45
N PRO A 33 18.37 -35.44 -64.22
CA PRO A 33 18.14 -34.11 -63.66
C PRO A 33 17.27 -34.29 -62.41
N LYS A 34 17.80 -33.94 -61.23
CA LYS A 34 17.04 -33.99 -59.99
C LYS A 34 15.77 -33.19 -60.27
N THR A 35 14.62 -33.84 -60.24
CA THR A 35 13.33 -33.18 -60.42
C THR A 35 13.23 -32.04 -59.40
N ALA A 36 12.58 -30.94 -59.76
CA ALA A 36 12.49 -29.75 -58.92
C ALA A 36 12.06 -30.08 -57.47
N GLN A 37 11.22 -31.12 -57.30
CA GLN A 37 10.81 -31.69 -56.01
C GLN A 37 11.95 -32.27 -55.17
N ALA A 38 12.87 -33.04 -55.76
CA ALA A 38 14.00 -33.63 -55.03
C ALA A 38 14.99 -32.56 -54.55
N ILE A 39 15.18 -31.49 -55.34
CA ILE A 39 15.98 -30.33 -54.94
C ILE A 39 15.26 -29.54 -53.84
N GLN A 40 13.93 -29.43 -53.91
CA GLN A 40 13.12 -28.77 -52.89
C GLN A 40 13.22 -29.49 -51.54
N GLU A 41 13.10 -30.82 -51.53
CA GLU A 41 13.22 -31.62 -50.31
C GLU A 41 14.63 -31.53 -49.70
N GLU A 42 15.67 -31.54 -50.54
CA GLU A 42 17.06 -31.39 -50.10
C GLU A 42 17.32 -30.00 -49.51
N ILE A 43 16.79 -28.93 -50.13
CA ILE A 43 16.86 -27.56 -49.58
C ILE A 43 16.11 -27.48 -48.26
N VAL A 44 14.93 -28.08 -48.12
CA VAL A 44 14.16 -28.10 -46.87
C VAL A 44 14.92 -28.85 -45.77
N GLN A 45 15.56 -29.97 -46.10
CA GLN A 45 16.33 -30.77 -45.16
C GLN A 45 17.60 -30.04 -44.68
N LEU A 46 18.33 -29.41 -45.60
CA LEU A 46 19.50 -28.58 -45.30
C LEU A 46 19.12 -27.32 -44.52
N SER A 47 17.97 -26.70 -44.83
CA SER A 47 17.42 -25.57 -44.07
C SER A 47 17.06 -25.97 -42.65
N ALA A 48 16.46 -27.15 -42.47
CA ALA A 48 16.12 -27.69 -41.15
C ALA A 48 17.36 -28.03 -40.32
N GLN A 49 18.42 -28.56 -40.94
CA GLN A 49 19.71 -28.79 -40.28
C GLN A 49 20.42 -27.48 -39.92
N TYR A 50 20.39 -26.48 -40.80
CA TYR A 50 20.97 -25.16 -40.55
C TYR A 50 20.24 -24.44 -39.39
N VAL A 51 18.91 -24.51 -39.35
CA VAL A 51 18.11 -23.96 -38.24
C VAL A 51 18.40 -24.69 -36.93
N LYS A 52 18.59 -26.02 -36.95
CA LYS A 52 19.01 -26.79 -35.77
C LYS A 52 20.43 -26.43 -35.30
N ALA A 53 21.36 -26.15 -36.22
CA ALA A 53 22.71 -25.74 -35.90
C ALA A 53 22.76 -24.31 -35.30
N LEU A 54 21.99 -23.37 -35.87
CA LEU A 54 21.81 -22.01 -35.34
C LEU A 54 21.18 -22.01 -33.94
N ALA A 55 20.19 -22.87 -33.71
CA ALA A 55 19.59 -23.06 -32.39
C ALA A 55 20.53 -23.72 -31.36
N ALA A 56 21.60 -24.38 -31.82
CA ALA A 56 22.64 -24.94 -30.95
C ALA A 56 23.74 -23.91 -30.64
N GLU A 57 24.10 -23.04 -31.58
CA GLU A 57 25.06 -21.92 -31.37
C GLU A 57 24.49 -20.80 -30.49
N GLN A 58 23.18 -20.57 -30.47
CA GLN A 58 22.55 -19.57 -29.58
C GLN A 58 22.45 -20.01 -28.10
N ARG A 59 22.97 -21.19 -27.73
CA ARG A 59 22.97 -21.67 -26.32
C ARG A 59 24.04 -21.03 -25.43
N ASP A 60 24.95 -20.23 -25.98
CA ASP A 60 25.97 -19.49 -25.21
C ASP A 60 25.55 -18.04 -24.85
N ILE A 61 24.26 -17.71 -24.98
CA ILE A 61 23.69 -16.47 -24.40
C ILE A 61 23.15 -16.82 -23.01
N VAL A 62 23.78 -16.23 -21.99
CA VAL A 62 23.48 -16.40 -20.57
C VAL A 62 21.98 -16.30 -20.28
N ASP A 63 21.45 -17.33 -19.61
CA ASP A 63 20.06 -17.49 -19.18
C ASP A 63 19.53 -16.28 -18.38
N GLY A 64 18.68 -15.48 -19.02
CA GLY A 64 17.77 -14.52 -18.38
C GLY A 64 16.31 -14.86 -18.75
N PRO A 65 15.32 -14.56 -17.91
CA PRO A 65 13.92 -15.03 -18.05
C PRO A 65 13.16 -14.52 -19.29
N TYR A 66 13.82 -13.76 -20.17
CA TYR A 66 13.27 -13.20 -21.40
C TYR A 66 13.77 -13.90 -22.69
N SER A 67 14.68 -14.87 -22.62
CA SER A 67 15.19 -15.57 -23.81
C SER A 67 14.16 -16.53 -24.44
N GLY A 68 13.07 -16.86 -23.73
CA GLY A 68 12.11 -17.89 -24.13
C GLY A 68 10.78 -17.43 -24.72
N ARG A 69 10.57 -16.13 -24.98
CA ARG A 69 9.32 -15.64 -25.58
C ARG A 69 9.59 -14.93 -26.89
N LEU A 70 9.69 -15.70 -27.98
CA LEU A 70 9.66 -15.16 -29.34
C LEU A 70 8.45 -14.22 -29.47
N THR A 71 8.70 -12.92 -29.62
CA THR A 71 7.64 -11.96 -29.90
C THR A 71 7.22 -12.09 -31.36
N SER A 72 5.99 -11.68 -31.69
CA SER A 72 5.57 -11.55 -33.10
C SER A 72 6.48 -10.59 -33.89
N TYR A 73 7.24 -9.73 -33.20
CA TYR A 73 8.26 -8.85 -33.78
C TYR A 73 9.56 -9.60 -34.13
N ASP A 74 10.08 -10.46 -33.25
CA ASP A 74 11.24 -11.31 -33.56
C ASP A 74 10.91 -12.28 -34.70
N LEU A 75 9.68 -12.81 -34.70
CA LEU A 75 9.18 -13.63 -35.80
C LEU A 75 9.06 -12.82 -37.10
N LYS A 76 8.54 -11.58 -37.05
CA LYS A 76 8.43 -10.68 -38.22
C LYS A 76 9.78 -10.23 -38.75
N LYS A 77 10.75 -9.96 -37.88
CA LYS A 77 12.12 -9.60 -38.26
C LYS A 77 12.83 -10.81 -38.89
N THR A 78 12.68 -11.99 -38.30
CA THR A 78 13.23 -13.24 -38.86
C THR A 78 12.57 -13.58 -40.20
N LEU A 79 11.24 -13.42 -40.32
CA LEU A 79 10.50 -13.56 -41.58
C LEU A 79 10.87 -12.52 -42.62
N ALA A 80 11.10 -11.26 -42.23
CA ALA A 80 11.50 -10.18 -43.14
C ALA A 80 12.92 -10.40 -43.67
N VAL A 81 13.86 -10.83 -42.82
CA VAL A 81 15.22 -11.20 -43.23
C VAL A 81 15.22 -12.46 -44.10
N LEU A 82 14.36 -13.45 -43.79
CA LEU A 82 14.14 -14.62 -44.65
C LEU A 82 13.52 -14.21 -46.00
N LEU A 83 12.54 -13.31 -46.01
CA LEU A 83 11.91 -12.78 -47.22
C LEU A 83 12.90 -11.98 -48.05
N GLU A 84 13.75 -11.15 -47.47
CA GLU A 84 14.79 -10.41 -48.18
C GLU A 84 15.83 -11.37 -48.78
N HIS A 85 16.20 -12.43 -48.06
CA HIS A 85 17.14 -13.42 -48.56
C HIS A 85 16.52 -14.33 -49.63
N ILE A 86 15.21 -14.62 -49.54
CA ILE A 86 14.46 -15.35 -50.57
C ILE A 86 14.21 -14.46 -51.79
N MET A 87 13.85 -13.19 -51.61
CA MET A 87 13.67 -12.21 -52.69
C MET A 87 14.98 -11.91 -53.40
N GLY A 88 16.09 -11.73 -52.68
CA GLY A 88 17.41 -11.57 -53.29
C GLY A 88 17.93 -12.84 -53.99
N ARG A 89 17.46 -14.04 -53.59
CA ARG A 89 17.73 -15.29 -54.31
C ARG A 89 16.80 -15.49 -55.51
N LEU A 90 15.55 -15.06 -55.44
CA LEU A 90 14.60 -15.02 -56.56
C LEU A 90 15.08 -14.04 -57.62
N ASP A 91 15.49 -12.83 -57.24
CA ASP A 91 16.02 -11.80 -58.14
C ASP A 91 17.32 -12.28 -58.84
N LYS A 92 18.21 -12.99 -58.12
CA LYS A 92 19.37 -13.66 -58.75
C LYS A 92 19.00 -14.85 -59.64
N MET A 93 17.84 -15.47 -59.42
CA MET A 93 17.33 -16.59 -60.24
C MET A 93 16.62 -16.05 -61.48
N GLU A 94 15.87 -14.96 -61.34
CA GLU A 94 15.16 -14.22 -62.40
C GLU A 94 16.17 -13.59 -63.35
N ASN A 95 17.21 -12.92 -62.84
CA ASN A 95 18.32 -12.43 -63.68
C ASN A 95 19.10 -13.56 -64.38
N LYS A 96 19.12 -14.78 -63.81
CA LYS A 96 19.70 -15.96 -64.47
C LYS A 96 18.76 -16.56 -65.51
N PHE A 97 17.46 -16.52 -65.27
CA PHE A 97 16.39 -16.99 -66.13
C PHE A 97 16.19 -16.07 -67.33
N ASP A 98 16.28 -14.75 -67.14
CA ASP A 98 16.28 -13.73 -68.19
C ASP A 98 17.53 -13.83 -69.08
N SER A 99 18.69 -14.21 -68.51
CA SER A 99 19.88 -14.51 -69.32
C SER A 99 19.74 -15.78 -70.18
N LEU A 100 18.79 -16.67 -69.83
CA LEU A 100 18.48 -17.91 -70.55
C LEU A 100 17.30 -17.78 -71.52
N LEU A 101 16.49 -16.71 -71.42
CA LEU A 101 15.29 -16.46 -72.23
C LEU A 101 15.45 -15.40 -73.34
N ASN A 102 16.68 -15.05 -73.71
CA ASN A 102 16.96 -14.27 -74.93
C ASN A 102 16.72 -15.07 -76.24
N GLY A 103 15.68 -15.89 -76.26
CA GLY A 103 15.27 -16.69 -77.41
C GLY A 103 14.03 -17.53 -77.12
N THR A 104 12.90 -16.92 -76.73
CA THR A 104 11.54 -17.26 -77.23
C THR A 104 10.47 -16.46 -76.49
N SER A 105 9.63 -15.78 -77.26
CA SER A 105 8.46 -15.01 -76.81
C SER A 105 7.28 -15.93 -76.54
N TYR A 106 6.76 -15.96 -75.31
CA TYR A 106 5.37 -16.37 -75.05
C TYR A 106 4.75 -15.54 -73.92
N ASN A 107 3.68 -14.83 -74.27
CA ASN A 107 2.73 -14.21 -73.34
C ASN A 107 1.97 -15.29 -72.58
N LEU A 108 1.79 -15.13 -71.28
CA LEU A 108 0.64 -15.71 -70.59
C LEU A 108 0.09 -14.75 -69.54
N ASP A 109 -1.12 -14.30 -69.82
CA ASP A 109 -2.00 -13.49 -69.01
C ASP A 109 -2.79 -14.43 -68.08
N SER A 110 -2.92 -14.13 -66.78
CA SER A 110 -4.08 -14.58 -65.98
C SER A 110 -4.15 -13.90 -64.61
N SER A 111 -5.17 -13.07 -64.52
CA SER A 111 -5.82 -12.49 -63.35
C SER A 111 -6.31 -13.50 -62.31
N VAL A 112 -6.10 -13.21 -61.03
CA VAL A 112 -7.02 -13.58 -59.95
C VAL A 112 -7.19 -12.37 -59.02
N LYS A 113 -8.37 -11.74 -59.08
CA LYS A 113 -8.85 -10.74 -58.12
C LYS A 113 -9.45 -11.46 -56.91
N LEU A 114 -9.04 -11.08 -55.70
CA LEU A 114 -9.78 -11.36 -54.47
C LEU A 114 -10.19 -10.03 -53.83
N SER A 115 -11.50 -9.82 -53.75
CA SER A 115 -12.17 -8.60 -53.29
C SER A 115 -12.26 -8.52 -51.75
N THR A 116 -11.82 -7.37 -51.23
CA THR A 116 -12.41 -6.53 -50.17
C THR A 116 -13.04 -7.18 -48.92
N LEU A 117 -12.35 -7.02 -47.79
CA LEU A 117 -12.94 -6.76 -46.47
C LEU A 117 -12.33 -5.44 -45.97
N GLU A 118 -13.20 -4.48 -45.64
CA GLU A 118 -12.86 -3.14 -45.14
C GLU A 118 -12.03 -3.23 -43.86
N LYS A 119 -10.86 -2.60 -43.84
CA LYS A 119 -10.02 -2.40 -42.66
C LYS A 119 -10.05 -0.93 -42.25
N VAL A 120 -10.43 -0.75 -40.99
CA VAL A 120 -10.11 0.38 -40.11
C VAL A 120 -8.65 0.80 -40.34
N GLU A 121 -8.42 2.11 -40.53
CA GLU A 121 -7.09 2.73 -40.58
C GLU A 121 -6.39 2.59 -39.22
N GLU A 122 -5.79 1.43 -38.98
CA GLU A 122 -4.51 1.39 -38.27
C GLU A 122 -3.45 1.77 -39.30
N ASN A 123 -2.51 2.63 -38.91
CA ASN A 123 -1.33 2.92 -39.71
C ASN A 123 -0.16 2.08 -39.18
N PRO A 124 -0.04 0.78 -39.51
CA PRO A 124 1.09 -0.02 -39.10
C PRO A 124 2.31 0.37 -39.96
N MET A 125 3.42 0.65 -39.29
CA MET A 125 4.72 0.93 -39.91
C MET A 125 5.03 -0.06 -41.04
N GLY A 126 5.43 0.47 -42.19
CA GLY A 126 5.75 -0.31 -43.38
C GLY A 126 7.08 -1.04 -43.23
N ALA A 127 7.23 -2.21 -43.85
CA ALA A 127 8.47 -3.00 -43.86
C ALA A 127 9.72 -2.21 -44.31
N LYS A 128 9.53 -1.08 -45.01
CA LYS A 128 10.59 -0.18 -45.47
C LYS A 128 11.18 0.68 -44.34
N GLU A 129 10.40 1.02 -43.31
CA GLU A 129 10.83 1.81 -42.14
C GLU A 129 11.66 0.96 -41.16
N LEU A 130 11.36 -0.35 -41.08
CA LEU A 130 12.12 -1.34 -40.30
C LEU A 130 13.53 -1.61 -40.82
N LEU A 131 13.76 -1.46 -42.13
CA LEU A 131 15.07 -1.66 -42.77
C LEU A 131 15.99 -0.44 -42.67
N GLN A 132 15.47 0.72 -42.27
CA GLN A 132 16.24 1.96 -42.12
C GLN A 132 16.79 2.18 -40.70
N GLY A 133 16.62 1.22 -39.79
CA GLY A 133 17.19 1.28 -38.45
C GLY A 133 16.51 2.28 -37.51
N GLU A 134 15.26 2.66 -37.76
CA GLU A 134 14.50 3.43 -36.77
C GLU A 134 14.24 2.56 -35.54
N ALA A 135 14.84 2.95 -34.41
CA ALA A 135 14.51 2.39 -33.11
C ALA A 135 13.03 2.73 -32.78
N GLU A 136 12.29 1.72 -32.35
CA GLU A 136 10.90 1.81 -31.90
C GLU A 136 10.73 3.05 -30.99
N LYS A 137 9.98 4.05 -31.45
CA LYS A 137 9.66 5.24 -30.62
C LYS A 137 8.75 4.78 -29.48
N CYS A 138 9.35 4.36 -28.38
CA CYS A 138 8.71 4.30 -27.06
C CYS A 138 8.37 5.74 -26.60
N SER A 139 7.45 6.42 -27.29
CA SER A 139 6.90 7.69 -26.85
C SER A 139 5.75 7.42 -25.89
N LEU A 140 5.88 7.86 -24.64
CA LEU A 140 4.77 7.89 -23.69
C LEU A 140 3.75 8.92 -24.19
N PRO A 141 2.48 8.55 -24.44
CA PRO A 141 1.48 9.53 -24.83
C PRO A 141 1.22 10.52 -23.68
N ASP A 142 0.93 11.78 -24.03
CA ASP A 142 0.86 12.91 -23.09
C ASP A 142 -0.25 12.75 -22.03
N ASP A 143 -1.30 11.99 -22.34
CA ASP A 143 -2.42 11.65 -21.45
C ASP A 143 -2.01 10.77 -20.26
N HIS A 144 -0.94 9.98 -20.40
CA HIS A 144 -0.44 9.09 -19.35
C HIS A 144 0.38 9.80 -18.27
N LYS A 145 0.72 11.09 -18.46
CA LYS A 145 1.47 11.88 -17.47
C LYS A 145 0.73 12.02 -16.13
N TYR A 146 -0.60 12.02 -16.16
CA TYR A 146 -1.42 12.13 -14.95
C TYR A 146 -1.64 10.78 -14.26
N THR A 147 -1.63 9.69 -15.02
CA THR A 147 -1.83 8.31 -14.54
C THR A 147 -0.54 7.68 -14.03
N TYR A 148 0.61 8.02 -14.64
CA TYR A 148 1.95 7.56 -14.27
C TYR A 148 2.89 8.75 -14.00
N PRO A 149 2.60 9.54 -12.94
CA PRO A 149 3.28 10.81 -12.65
C PRO A 149 4.78 10.66 -12.40
N HIS A 150 5.23 9.47 -11.97
CA HIS A 150 6.63 9.20 -11.67
C HIS A 150 7.38 8.47 -12.80
N CYS A 151 6.69 8.07 -13.89
CA CYS A 151 7.31 7.35 -14.99
C CYS A 151 8.49 8.14 -15.59
N LEU A 152 8.26 9.40 -15.97
CA LEU A 152 9.28 10.24 -16.60
C LEU A 152 10.49 10.47 -15.69
N GLY A 153 10.25 10.80 -14.41
CA GLY A 153 11.33 10.99 -13.44
C GLY A 153 12.14 9.71 -13.21
N LYS A 154 11.50 8.54 -13.24
CA LYS A 154 12.18 7.24 -13.16
C LYS A 154 12.96 6.92 -14.43
N VAL A 155 12.44 7.25 -15.60
CA VAL A 155 13.16 7.13 -16.88
C VAL A 155 14.42 8.00 -16.85
N ASP A 156 14.32 9.23 -16.35
CA ASP A 156 15.47 10.13 -16.20
C ASP A 156 16.48 9.61 -15.16
N TRP A 157 16.00 9.02 -14.07
CA TRP A 157 16.88 8.36 -13.11
C TRP A 157 17.64 7.18 -13.76
N MET A 158 16.94 6.35 -14.54
CA MET A 158 17.51 5.20 -15.23
C MET A 158 18.63 5.64 -16.20
N LYS A 159 18.47 6.74 -16.94
CA LYS A 159 19.53 7.28 -17.84
C LYS A 159 20.88 7.43 -17.13
N GLY A 160 20.88 7.88 -15.88
CA GLY A 160 22.10 8.09 -15.08
C GLY A 160 22.55 6.88 -14.26
N HIS A 161 21.64 5.95 -13.94
CA HIS A 161 21.87 4.98 -12.86
C HIS A 161 21.60 3.51 -13.24
N TRP A 162 21.16 3.20 -14.46
CA TRP A 162 20.86 1.81 -14.84
C TRP A 162 22.09 0.87 -14.76
N LYS A 163 23.32 1.41 -14.82
CA LYS A 163 24.56 0.64 -14.64
C LYS A 163 24.97 0.44 -13.18
N SER A 164 24.21 0.98 -12.22
CA SER A 164 24.56 0.89 -10.79
C SER A 164 24.49 -0.54 -10.26
N ASP A 165 23.69 -1.40 -10.89
CA ASP A 165 23.55 -2.81 -10.55
C ASP A 165 23.47 -3.65 -11.84
N LYS A 166 24.19 -4.78 -11.88
CA LYS A 166 24.17 -5.72 -13.02
C LYS A 166 22.78 -6.31 -13.26
N CYS A 167 21.93 -6.27 -12.26
CA CYS A 167 20.61 -6.85 -12.34
C CYS A 167 19.72 -6.13 -13.39
N TYR A 168 19.93 -4.83 -13.65
CA TYR A 168 19.22 -4.11 -14.72
C TYR A 168 19.57 -4.66 -16.11
N SER A 169 20.86 -4.86 -16.39
CA SER A 169 21.29 -5.48 -17.66
C SER A 169 20.81 -6.93 -17.78
N ASN A 170 20.77 -7.68 -16.67
CA ASN A 170 20.24 -9.05 -16.66
C ASN A 170 18.74 -9.10 -16.96
N LEU A 171 18.01 -8.02 -16.70
CA LEU A 171 16.58 -7.87 -17.02
C LEU A 171 16.33 -7.19 -18.38
N GLY A 172 17.36 -7.08 -19.22
CA GLY A 172 17.23 -6.57 -20.59
C GLY A 172 17.32 -5.06 -20.73
N VAL A 173 17.75 -4.32 -19.69
CA VAL A 173 18.06 -2.90 -19.82
C VAL A 173 19.38 -2.73 -20.54
N ASP A 174 19.35 -2.12 -21.72
CA ASP A 174 20.50 -1.95 -22.63
C ASP A 174 21.05 -0.51 -22.65
N GLY A 175 20.41 0.42 -21.94
CA GLY A 175 20.77 1.83 -21.92
C GLY A 175 19.94 2.73 -22.86
N SER A 176 19.05 2.14 -23.68
CA SER A 176 18.09 2.90 -24.47
C SER A 176 16.92 3.41 -23.62
N VAL A 177 16.32 4.54 -24.01
CA VAL A 177 15.11 5.08 -23.33
C VAL A 177 13.95 4.09 -23.39
N CYS A 178 13.83 3.33 -24.48
CA CYS A 178 12.79 2.33 -24.66
C CYS A 178 12.96 1.14 -23.71
N SER A 179 14.18 0.64 -23.50
CA SER A 179 14.42 -0.41 -22.49
C SER A 179 14.18 0.08 -21.06
N PHE A 180 14.44 1.36 -20.76
CA PHE A 180 14.05 1.95 -19.47
C PHE A 180 12.54 1.95 -19.28
N ILE A 181 11.77 2.40 -20.28
CA ILE A 181 10.31 2.45 -20.18
C ILE A 181 9.73 1.04 -20.05
N ILE A 182 10.21 0.07 -20.84
CA ILE A 182 9.78 -1.34 -20.76
C ILE A 182 10.10 -1.93 -19.38
N TYR A 183 11.30 -1.68 -18.84
CA TYR A 183 11.65 -2.13 -17.51
C TYR A 183 10.73 -1.50 -16.45
N LEU A 184 10.52 -0.19 -16.53
CA LEU A 184 9.67 0.53 -15.61
C LEU A 184 8.19 0.18 -15.78
N SER A 185 7.73 -0.31 -16.93
CA SER A 185 6.34 -0.72 -17.14
C SER A 185 6.08 -2.17 -16.76
N GLU A 186 6.97 -3.09 -17.13
CA GLU A 186 6.77 -4.53 -16.99
C GLU A 186 7.34 -5.10 -15.68
N VAL A 187 8.34 -4.45 -15.09
CA VAL A 187 9.03 -4.94 -13.88
C VAL A 187 8.69 -4.13 -12.65
N GLU A 188 8.88 -2.80 -12.70
CA GLU A 188 8.63 -1.93 -11.54
C GLU A 188 7.24 -1.27 -11.54
N ASN A 189 6.45 -1.41 -12.61
CA ASN A 189 5.13 -0.80 -12.81
C ASN A 189 5.07 0.74 -12.69
N TRP A 190 6.19 1.48 -12.73
CA TRP A 190 6.22 2.95 -12.74
C TRP A 190 5.71 3.58 -14.03
N CYS A 191 5.64 2.83 -15.13
CA CYS A 191 5.23 3.30 -16.45
C CYS A 191 4.05 2.49 -17.01
N PRO A 192 3.27 3.05 -17.95
CA PRO A 192 2.17 2.33 -18.60
C PRO A 192 2.69 1.12 -19.37
N LYS A 193 2.02 -0.02 -19.21
CA LYS A 193 2.27 -1.21 -20.04
C LYS A 193 1.81 -0.92 -21.47
N PHE A 194 2.59 -1.40 -22.45
CA PHE A 194 2.26 -1.13 -23.85
C PHE A 194 1.10 -2.01 -24.33
N PRO A 195 0.17 -1.49 -25.16
CA PRO A 195 -1.01 -2.23 -25.63
C PRO A 195 -0.69 -3.57 -26.31
N TRP A 196 0.41 -3.65 -27.07
CA TRP A 196 0.88 -4.87 -27.74
C TRP A 196 1.57 -5.88 -26.82
N ARG A 197 1.76 -5.55 -25.54
CA ARG A 197 2.29 -6.43 -24.50
C ARG A 197 1.25 -6.81 -23.43
N LEU A 198 -0.01 -6.44 -23.64
CA LEU A 198 -1.15 -6.89 -22.82
C LEU A 198 -1.42 -8.39 -23.04
N ASN A 199 -0.56 -9.27 -22.55
CA ASN A 199 -0.83 -10.71 -22.45
C ASN A 199 0.18 -11.41 -21.53
N VAL A 200 0.10 -11.11 -20.23
CA VAL A 200 0.40 -12.08 -19.16
C VAL A 200 -0.48 -11.71 -17.99
N SER A 201 -1.36 -12.63 -17.60
CA SER A 201 -2.26 -12.40 -16.49
C SER A 201 -1.46 -12.18 -15.19
N GLU A 202 -1.71 -11.06 -14.51
CA GLU A 202 -1.24 -10.76 -13.16
C GLU A 202 -1.77 -11.75 -12.10
N SER A 203 -2.40 -12.84 -12.53
CA SER A 203 -3.22 -13.75 -11.75
C SER A 203 -2.50 -15.02 -11.28
N GLN A 204 -1.34 -15.39 -11.83
CA GLN A 204 -0.75 -16.71 -11.53
C GLN A 204 -0.19 -16.86 -10.10
N HIS A 205 0.27 -15.77 -9.45
CA HIS A 205 0.84 -15.87 -8.09
C HIS A 205 -0.20 -16.01 -6.96
N LEU A 206 -1.45 -15.61 -7.20
CA LEU A 206 -2.56 -15.70 -6.22
C LEU A 206 -3.48 -16.90 -6.46
N GLN A 207 -3.46 -17.49 -7.67
CA GLN A 207 -4.36 -18.59 -8.03
C GLN A 207 -4.11 -19.88 -7.24
N ASN A 208 -2.87 -20.17 -6.85
CA ASN A 208 -2.50 -21.40 -6.11
C ASN A 208 -2.53 -21.23 -4.58
N ARG A 209 -3.08 -20.14 -4.06
CA ARG A 209 -3.13 -19.91 -2.61
C ARG A 209 -4.37 -20.52 -1.98
N ASN A 210 -4.15 -21.08 -0.78
CA ASN A 210 -5.22 -21.54 0.10
C ASN A 210 -6.20 -20.40 0.37
N GLU A 211 -7.45 -20.78 0.61
CA GLU A 211 -8.45 -19.83 1.09
C GLU A 211 -8.15 -19.42 2.54
N ALA A 212 -8.48 -18.18 2.86
CA ALA A 212 -8.36 -17.67 4.22
C ALA A 212 -9.56 -18.17 5.05
N ILE A 213 -9.30 -19.04 6.02
CA ILE A 213 -10.31 -19.69 6.85
C ILE A 213 -10.19 -19.17 8.29
N ILE A 214 -11.32 -18.93 8.94
CA ILE A 214 -11.37 -18.52 10.35
C ILE A 214 -10.76 -19.65 11.21
N PRO A 215 -9.71 -19.38 12.01
CA PRO A 215 -9.06 -20.39 12.83
C PRO A 215 -9.97 -20.86 13.98
N GLU A 216 -9.86 -22.13 14.35
CA GLU A 216 -10.69 -22.71 15.40
C GLU A 216 -10.37 -22.17 16.81
N ASN A 217 -9.11 -21.88 17.10
CA ASN A 217 -8.65 -21.46 18.42
C ASN A 217 -7.40 -20.57 18.35
N ALA A 218 -7.03 -19.97 19.48
CA ALA A 218 -5.88 -19.07 19.58
C ALA A 218 -4.52 -19.78 19.64
N ALA A 219 -4.46 -21.12 19.69
CA ALA A 219 -3.22 -21.83 20.00
C ALA A 219 -2.13 -21.56 18.95
N GLY A 220 -2.49 -21.51 17.67
CA GLY A 220 -1.56 -21.14 16.60
C GLY A 220 -1.01 -19.73 16.78
N LEU A 221 -1.84 -18.77 17.17
CA LEU A 221 -1.41 -17.40 17.45
C LEU A 221 -0.51 -17.31 18.69
N MET A 222 -0.84 -18.04 19.76
CA MET A 222 -0.02 -18.09 20.98
C MET A 222 1.37 -18.66 20.72
N ASN A 223 1.49 -19.61 19.77
CA ASN A 223 2.77 -20.17 19.35
C ASN A 223 3.62 -19.20 18.50
N LEU A 224 3.02 -18.16 17.91
CA LEU A 224 3.74 -17.11 17.20
C LEU A 224 4.25 -16.02 18.15
N LEU A 225 3.44 -15.67 19.15
CA LEU A 225 3.76 -14.66 20.16
C LEU A 225 4.64 -15.24 21.26
N THR A 226 5.87 -15.65 20.92
CA THR A 226 6.78 -16.29 21.89
C THR A 226 7.71 -15.29 22.55
N ASP A 227 7.73 -15.33 23.89
CA ASP A 227 8.65 -14.54 24.71
C ASP A 227 9.96 -15.31 24.90
N SER A 228 10.81 -15.30 23.87
CA SER A 228 12.10 -16.00 23.87
C SER A 228 13.19 -15.31 24.70
N ASN A 229 12.94 -14.07 25.15
CA ASN A 229 13.88 -13.26 25.90
C ASN A 229 13.29 -12.80 27.24
N SER A 230 14.17 -12.35 28.15
CA SER A 230 13.79 -11.92 29.50
C SER A 230 12.87 -10.69 29.55
N ARG A 231 12.76 -9.92 28.45
CA ARG A 231 11.89 -8.72 28.38
C ARG A 231 10.41 -9.07 28.20
N LYS A 232 10.11 -10.29 27.75
CA LYS A 232 8.75 -10.79 27.52
C LYS A 232 7.84 -9.77 26.78
N PRO A 233 8.25 -9.32 25.58
CA PRO A 233 7.58 -8.23 24.86
C PRO A 233 6.10 -8.50 24.54
N TYR A 234 5.67 -9.76 24.47
CA TYR A 234 4.30 -10.14 24.12
C TYR A 234 3.42 -10.54 25.30
N ALA A 235 3.96 -10.58 26.54
CA ALA A 235 3.22 -11.11 27.69
C ALA A 235 1.85 -10.43 27.88
N TRP A 236 1.80 -9.10 27.82
CA TRP A 236 0.56 -8.32 27.94
C TRP A 236 -0.39 -8.59 26.77
N ILE A 237 0.13 -8.61 25.53
CA ILE A 237 -0.67 -8.87 24.32
C ILE A 237 -1.29 -10.26 24.40
N ARG A 238 -0.53 -11.30 24.75
CA ARG A 238 -1.02 -12.67 24.88
C ARG A 238 -2.12 -12.78 25.93
N HIS A 239 -1.91 -12.17 27.10
CA HIS A 239 -2.88 -12.19 28.18
C HIS A 239 -4.20 -11.57 27.74
N ARG A 240 -4.15 -10.38 27.14
CA ARG A 240 -5.33 -9.72 26.58
C ARG A 240 -6.04 -10.61 25.58
N ILE A 241 -5.35 -11.07 24.54
CA ILE A 241 -5.94 -11.90 23.47
C ILE A 241 -6.64 -13.12 24.06
N GLN A 242 -6.02 -13.81 25.02
CA GLN A 242 -6.64 -14.98 25.67
C GLN A 242 -7.93 -14.63 26.41
N GLN A 243 -7.99 -13.47 27.08
CA GLN A 243 -9.19 -13.02 27.80
C GLN A 243 -10.35 -12.72 26.85
N ILE A 244 -10.09 -12.00 25.75
CA ILE A 244 -11.15 -11.54 24.84
C ILE A 244 -11.41 -12.50 23.66
N TRP A 245 -10.66 -13.61 23.54
CA TRP A 245 -10.75 -14.54 22.42
C TRP A 245 -12.17 -15.07 22.13
N PRO A 246 -13.00 -15.45 23.14
CA PRO A 246 -14.34 -15.96 22.88
C PRO A 246 -15.21 -14.96 22.10
N LYS A 247 -15.16 -13.67 22.48
CA LYS A 247 -15.91 -12.59 21.82
C LYS A 247 -15.43 -12.35 20.39
N TRP A 248 -14.12 -12.30 20.21
CA TRP A 248 -13.52 -12.15 18.88
C TRP A 248 -13.93 -13.28 17.94
N LYS A 249 -13.88 -14.53 18.42
CA LYS A 249 -14.26 -15.69 17.62
C LYS A 249 -15.75 -15.62 17.24
N GLN A 250 -16.62 -15.30 18.20
CA GLN A 250 -18.05 -15.15 17.93
C GLN A 250 -18.31 -14.03 16.91
N SER A 251 -17.67 -12.88 17.07
CA SER A 251 -17.81 -11.73 16.15
C SER A 251 -17.32 -12.05 14.74
N ALA A 252 -16.28 -12.88 14.59
CA ALA A 252 -15.83 -13.35 13.28
C ALA A 252 -16.85 -14.26 12.59
N ILE A 253 -17.53 -15.13 13.37
CA ILE A 253 -18.62 -15.97 12.87
C ILE A 253 -19.81 -15.10 12.46
N ASP A 254 -20.17 -14.12 13.29
CA ASP A 254 -21.28 -13.20 13.04
C ASP A 254 -21.00 -12.36 11.78
N LEU A 255 -19.79 -11.81 11.63
CA LEU A 255 -19.37 -11.11 10.42
C LEU A 255 -19.45 -12.00 9.18
N ASN A 256 -18.99 -13.25 9.28
CA ASN A 256 -19.05 -14.19 8.16
C ASN A 256 -20.50 -14.51 7.74
N SER A 257 -21.45 -14.47 8.67
CA SER A 257 -22.88 -14.63 8.36
C SER A 257 -23.46 -13.42 7.63
N LYS A 258 -22.98 -12.20 7.93
CA LYS A 258 -23.49 -10.93 7.38
C LYS A 258 -22.86 -10.56 6.04
N SER A 259 -21.54 -10.69 5.91
CA SER A 259 -20.77 -10.19 4.77
C SER A 259 -19.78 -11.24 4.24
N SER A 260 -20.30 -12.43 3.93
CA SER A 260 -19.59 -13.65 3.49
C SER A 260 -18.07 -13.52 3.34
N LEU A 261 -17.31 -14.06 4.29
CA LEU A 261 -15.85 -14.05 4.26
C LEU A 261 -15.26 -15.16 3.36
N LYS A 262 -16.05 -15.72 2.45
CA LYS A 262 -15.68 -16.84 1.56
C LYS A 262 -14.88 -16.36 0.35
N GLY A 263 -14.05 -17.25 -0.22
CA GLY A 263 -13.29 -16.99 -1.45
C GLY A 263 -12.08 -16.07 -1.31
N ARG A 264 -11.86 -15.49 -0.13
CA ARG A 264 -10.67 -14.66 0.16
C ARG A 264 -9.40 -15.50 0.13
N LYS A 265 -8.32 -14.94 -0.42
CA LYS A 265 -7.03 -15.64 -0.51
C LYS A 265 -6.18 -15.40 0.74
N GLN A 266 -5.56 -16.46 1.24
CA GLN A 266 -4.65 -16.35 2.37
C GLN A 266 -3.38 -15.58 1.99
N LYS A 267 -3.27 -14.36 2.54
CA LYS A 267 -2.06 -13.51 2.47
C LYS A 267 -1.01 -13.93 3.51
N ASN A 268 0.25 -13.80 3.13
CA ASN A 268 1.43 -13.88 4.00
C ASN A 268 1.73 -12.47 4.50
N ILE A 269 1.61 -12.26 5.80
CA ILE A 269 1.72 -10.95 6.42
C ILE A 269 2.92 -10.93 7.37
N LEU A 270 3.85 -10.01 7.14
CA LEU A 270 4.95 -9.73 8.05
C LEU A 270 4.54 -8.61 9.01
N ILE A 271 4.72 -8.84 10.30
CA ILE A 271 4.46 -7.87 11.36
C ILE A 271 5.77 -7.62 12.10
N HIS A 272 6.26 -6.39 12.05
CA HIS A 272 7.45 -5.97 12.78
C HIS A 272 7.13 -4.80 13.72
N ILE A 273 7.15 -5.06 15.03
CA ILE A 273 6.81 -4.07 16.06
C ILE A 273 8.09 -3.40 16.56
N GLY A 274 8.47 -2.30 15.91
CA GLY A 274 9.67 -1.53 16.24
C GLY A 274 9.62 -0.93 17.64
N ALA A 275 8.44 -0.53 18.10
CA ALA A 275 8.21 0.03 19.43
C ALA A 275 8.57 -0.93 20.59
N LEU A 276 8.59 -2.24 20.34
CA LEU A 276 8.94 -3.27 21.34
C LEU A 276 10.40 -3.73 21.25
N THR A 277 11.16 -3.24 20.27
CA THR A 277 12.58 -3.58 20.14
C THR A 277 13.40 -2.99 21.28
N LYS A 278 14.47 -3.69 21.70
CA LYS A 278 15.41 -3.16 22.69
C LYS A 278 16.00 -1.81 22.26
N GLN A 279 16.28 -1.67 20.96
CA GLN A 279 16.91 -0.50 20.34
C GLN A 279 15.98 0.74 20.35
N SER A 280 14.66 0.56 20.50
CA SER A 280 13.72 1.68 20.64
C SER A 280 13.92 2.44 21.97
N GLY A 281 14.32 1.74 23.03
CA GLY A 281 14.47 2.29 24.37
C GLY A 281 13.16 2.67 25.08
N PHE A 282 11.99 2.44 24.47
CA PHE A 282 10.69 2.89 25.01
C PHE A 282 10.21 2.12 26.24
N LYS A 283 10.65 0.86 26.39
CA LYS A 283 10.31 0.00 27.53
C LYS A 283 8.81 -0.18 27.79
N PHE A 284 8.00 -0.21 26.72
CA PHE A 284 6.54 -0.33 26.83
C PHE A 284 6.10 -1.65 27.47
N ALA A 285 6.75 -2.76 27.12
CA ALA A 285 6.46 -4.06 27.72
C ALA A 285 6.82 -4.10 29.22
N GLU A 286 7.95 -3.52 29.60
CA GLU A 286 8.46 -3.53 30.98
C GLU A 286 7.69 -2.61 31.94
N THR A 287 6.89 -1.68 31.39
CA THR A 287 6.09 -0.72 32.16
C THR A 287 4.58 -0.98 32.10
N ALA A 288 4.15 -2.02 31.37
CA ALA A 288 2.74 -2.35 31.19
C ALA A 288 1.99 -2.54 32.53
N ASP A 289 2.59 -3.28 33.47
CA ASP A 289 2.00 -3.54 34.79
C ASP A 289 2.14 -2.37 35.78
N LYS A 290 2.80 -1.28 35.37
CA LYS A 290 3.10 -0.10 36.22
C LYS A 290 2.38 1.16 35.77
N GLY A 291 1.32 1.01 34.96
CA GLY A 291 0.55 2.15 34.44
C GLY A 291 1.22 2.87 33.27
N GLY A 292 2.16 2.23 32.57
CA GLY A 292 2.81 2.75 31.36
C GLY A 292 1.84 2.97 30.19
N PRO A 293 2.32 3.52 29.06
CA PRO A 293 1.50 3.78 27.89
C PRO A 293 1.07 2.47 27.20
N LEU A 294 -0.17 2.04 27.47
CA LEU A 294 -0.73 0.78 26.95
C LEU A 294 -1.42 0.92 25.58
N GLY A 295 -1.67 2.14 25.10
CA GLY A 295 -2.47 2.38 23.89
C GLY A 295 -1.90 1.71 22.62
N GLU A 296 -0.59 1.75 22.43
CA GLU A 296 0.04 1.07 21.27
C GLU A 296 0.02 -0.46 21.41
N LEU A 297 0.22 -0.98 22.62
CA LEU A 297 0.13 -2.43 22.88
C LEU A 297 -1.28 -2.97 22.61
N LEU A 298 -2.30 -2.20 23.04
CA LEU A 298 -3.70 -2.46 22.75
C LEU A 298 -3.96 -2.53 21.23
N GLN A 299 -3.54 -1.50 20.49
CA GLN A 299 -3.71 -1.46 19.04
C GLN A 299 -3.00 -2.63 18.34
N TRP A 300 -1.75 -2.95 18.71
CA TRP A 300 -1.03 -4.09 18.15
C TRP A 300 -1.69 -5.43 18.47
N SER A 301 -2.16 -5.63 19.70
CA SER A 301 -2.92 -6.83 20.10
C SER A 301 -4.10 -7.07 19.18
N ASP A 302 -4.89 -6.03 18.94
CA ASP A 302 -6.15 -6.16 18.22
C ASP A 302 -5.93 -6.27 16.70
N ILE A 303 -4.89 -5.61 16.15
CA ILE A 303 -4.45 -5.81 14.77
C ILE A 303 -4.02 -7.26 14.55
N ILE A 304 -3.11 -7.77 15.38
CA ILE A 304 -2.59 -9.15 15.26
C ILE A 304 -3.75 -10.16 15.34
N THR A 305 -4.66 -9.97 16.28
CA THR A 305 -5.83 -10.83 16.48
C THR A 305 -6.75 -10.81 15.26
N SER A 306 -7.05 -9.62 14.73
CA SER A 306 -7.88 -9.45 13.53
C SER A 306 -7.27 -10.16 12.32
N LEU A 307 -5.97 -9.95 12.06
CA LEU A 307 -5.27 -10.57 10.93
C LEU A 307 -5.27 -12.11 11.03
N TYR A 308 -5.07 -12.65 12.24
CA TYR A 308 -5.09 -14.08 12.47
C TYR A 308 -6.50 -14.67 12.28
N LEU A 309 -7.53 -14.04 12.85
CA LEU A 309 -8.92 -14.49 12.76
C LEU A 309 -9.48 -14.43 11.34
N LEU A 310 -9.03 -13.47 10.53
CA LEU A 310 -9.38 -13.40 9.12
C LEU A 310 -8.73 -14.51 8.29
N GLY A 311 -7.87 -15.35 8.88
CA GLY A 311 -7.31 -16.55 8.28
C GLY A 311 -5.99 -16.35 7.55
N HIS A 312 -5.26 -15.26 7.84
CA HIS A 312 -4.00 -14.95 7.19
C HIS A 312 -2.80 -15.62 7.87
N LYS A 313 -1.73 -15.84 7.09
CA LYS A 313 -0.49 -16.44 7.60
C LYS A 313 0.42 -15.34 8.12
N LEU A 314 0.67 -15.33 9.42
CA LEU A 314 1.45 -14.27 10.07
C LEU A 314 2.90 -14.69 10.33
N THR A 315 3.82 -13.75 10.15
CA THR A 315 5.20 -13.80 10.67
C THR A 315 5.39 -12.58 11.54
N ILE A 316 5.62 -12.76 12.84
CA ILE A 316 5.63 -11.66 13.83
C ILE A 316 7.03 -11.57 14.44
N THR A 317 7.55 -10.37 14.57
CA THR A 317 8.80 -10.11 15.27
C THR A 317 8.77 -8.74 15.98
N SER A 318 9.51 -8.67 17.09
CA SER A 318 9.74 -7.47 17.90
C SER A 318 11.24 -7.25 18.12
N GLU A 319 12.09 -7.93 17.35
CA GLU A 319 13.55 -7.92 17.50
C GLU A 319 14.20 -7.58 16.16
N VAL A 320 15.15 -6.65 16.17
CA VAL A 320 15.83 -6.22 14.94
C VAL A 320 16.61 -7.38 14.32
N GLU A 321 17.26 -8.20 15.13
CA GLU A 321 18.07 -9.33 14.66
C GLU A 321 17.21 -10.42 14.01
N GLU A 322 16.00 -10.65 14.50
CA GLU A 322 15.06 -11.59 13.91
C GLU A 322 14.46 -11.03 12.61
N LEU A 323 14.09 -9.73 12.58
CA LEU A 323 13.71 -9.06 11.34
C LEU A 323 14.79 -9.25 10.26
N ARG A 324 16.07 -9.06 10.60
CA ARG A 324 17.19 -9.27 9.67
C ARG A 324 17.26 -10.72 9.17
N LYS A 325 17.02 -11.71 10.04
CA LYS A 325 16.99 -13.14 9.66
C LYS A 325 15.79 -13.50 8.78
N ILE A 326 14.65 -12.84 8.97
CA ILE A 326 13.47 -13.03 8.11
C ILE A 326 13.76 -12.44 6.73
N LEU A 327 14.21 -11.18 6.68
CA LEU A 327 14.49 -10.47 5.44
C LEU A 327 15.67 -11.08 4.66
N SER A 328 16.64 -11.71 5.32
CA SER A 328 17.74 -12.41 4.63
C SER A 328 17.28 -13.65 3.85
N LYS A 329 16.09 -14.19 4.14
CA LYS A 329 15.51 -15.32 3.41
C LYS A 329 14.74 -14.89 2.17
N PHE A 330 14.55 -13.59 1.96
CA PHE A 330 13.82 -13.10 0.80
C PHE A 330 14.81 -13.03 -0.37
N PRO A 331 14.48 -13.65 -1.53
CA PRO A 331 15.42 -14.04 -2.59
C PRO A 331 16.53 -13.02 -2.84
N ASP A 332 16.22 -11.73 -2.94
CA ASP A 332 17.24 -10.70 -2.74
C ASP A 332 16.68 -9.40 -2.15
N ALA A 333 16.27 -9.39 -0.87
CA ALA A 333 15.71 -8.19 -0.20
C ALA A 333 16.45 -6.86 -0.44
N LYS A 334 17.76 -6.91 -0.70
CA LYS A 334 18.63 -5.74 -0.90
C LYS A 334 18.83 -5.33 -2.37
N ILE A 335 18.55 -6.22 -3.34
CA ILE A 335 18.71 -5.89 -4.76
C ILE A 335 17.58 -4.96 -5.20
N GLN A 336 17.96 -3.90 -5.92
CA GLN A 336 17.05 -2.83 -6.30
C GLN A 336 16.07 -3.26 -7.39
N CYS A 337 16.55 -3.95 -8.43
CA CYS A 337 15.80 -4.10 -9.68
C CYS A 337 14.87 -5.34 -9.76
N GLN A 338 14.67 -6.07 -8.66
CA GLN A 338 13.88 -7.31 -8.68
C GLN A 338 12.37 -7.10 -8.82
N VAL A 339 11.72 -8.03 -9.52
CA VAL A 339 10.25 -8.08 -9.70
C VAL A 339 9.56 -8.33 -8.35
N ARG A 340 8.56 -7.50 -8.02
CA ARG A 340 7.80 -7.61 -6.75
C ARG A 340 7.13 -8.97 -6.55
N SER A 341 6.66 -9.62 -7.61
CA SER A 341 5.96 -10.91 -7.54
C SER A 341 6.81 -12.05 -6.95
N SER A 342 8.12 -11.87 -6.86
CA SER A 342 9.05 -12.81 -6.23
C SER A 342 9.07 -12.74 -4.70
N LEU A 343 8.45 -11.71 -4.09
CA LEU A 343 8.50 -11.53 -2.64
C LEU A 343 7.60 -12.55 -1.93
N PRO A 344 8.08 -13.22 -0.87
CA PRO A 344 7.29 -14.21 -0.13
C PRO A 344 6.26 -13.59 0.83
N VAL A 345 6.01 -12.27 0.72
CA VAL A 345 5.16 -11.47 1.60
C VAL A 345 4.23 -10.59 0.77
N ASP A 346 2.97 -10.49 1.21
CA ASP A 346 1.92 -9.73 0.50
C ASP A 346 1.60 -8.41 1.20
N VAL A 347 1.74 -8.33 2.52
CA VAL A 347 1.49 -7.11 3.32
C VAL A 347 2.48 -7.04 4.48
N ILE A 348 2.94 -5.85 4.82
CA ILE A 348 3.88 -5.60 5.92
C ILE A 348 3.26 -4.58 6.89
N PHE A 349 2.95 -5.00 8.11
CA PHE A 349 2.57 -4.11 9.20
C PHE A 349 3.80 -3.75 10.02
N THR A 350 4.01 -2.46 10.27
CA THR A 350 5.07 -1.98 11.17
C THR A 350 4.71 -0.62 11.76
N ASP A 351 5.46 -0.13 12.74
CA ASP A 351 5.36 1.26 13.23
C ASP A 351 6.48 2.13 12.63
N ILE A 352 6.48 3.43 12.91
CA ILE A 352 7.50 4.36 12.37
C ILE A 352 8.93 3.98 12.79
N VAL A 353 9.11 3.40 13.98
CA VAL A 353 10.43 2.95 14.45
C VAL A 353 10.87 1.71 13.68
N GLY A 354 9.96 0.75 13.52
CA GLY A 354 10.16 -0.49 12.79
C GLY A 354 10.41 -0.24 11.31
N LEU A 355 9.74 0.75 10.72
CA LEU A 355 9.99 1.20 9.35
C LEU A 355 11.43 1.68 9.16
N LYS A 356 11.99 2.45 10.11
CA LYS A 356 13.39 2.88 10.05
C LYS A 356 14.34 1.69 10.11
N GLN A 357 14.07 0.73 11.00
CA GLN A 357 14.88 -0.49 11.14
C GLN A 357 14.81 -1.36 9.87
N PHE A 358 13.62 -1.47 9.27
CA PHE A 358 13.39 -2.14 8.00
C PHE A 358 14.20 -1.47 6.88
N LYS A 359 14.03 -0.15 6.69
CA LYS A 359 14.75 0.65 5.70
C LYS A 359 16.27 0.51 5.83
N GLN A 360 16.79 0.55 7.07
CA GLN A 360 18.21 0.38 7.34
C GLN A 360 18.76 -0.97 6.87
N TYR A 361 17.96 -2.04 6.94
CA TYR A 361 18.40 -3.36 6.51
C TYR A 361 18.29 -3.55 4.99
N VAL A 362 17.15 -3.21 4.39
CA VAL A 362 16.90 -3.45 2.96
C VAL A 362 17.64 -2.46 2.06
N GLY A 363 17.97 -1.27 2.56
CA GLY A 363 18.71 -0.24 1.82
C GLY A 363 18.01 0.12 0.50
N HIS A 364 18.77 0.06 -0.60
CA HIS A 364 18.28 0.39 -1.95
C HIS A 364 17.13 -0.51 -2.43
N GLY A 365 17.01 -1.72 -1.88
CA GLY A 365 15.90 -2.62 -2.15
C GLY A 365 14.55 -2.18 -1.55
N TYR A 366 14.48 -1.07 -0.79
CA TYR A 366 13.26 -0.61 -0.14
C TYR A 366 12.07 -0.38 -1.11
N GLY A 367 12.34 0.10 -2.32
CA GLY A 367 11.32 0.50 -3.28
C GLY A 367 10.27 -0.57 -3.54
N LYS A 368 10.67 -1.84 -3.65
CA LYS A 368 9.77 -2.98 -3.91
C LYS A 368 8.82 -3.34 -2.77
N PHE A 369 9.14 -2.92 -1.55
CA PHE A 369 8.32 -3.15 -0.36
C PHE A 369 7.40 -1.97 -0.05
N SER A 370 7.68 -0.79 -0.60
CA SER A 370 7.03 0.47 -0.21
C SER A 370 5.51 0.39 -0.23
N CYS A 371 4.90 -0.14 -1.29
CA CYS A 371 3.45 -0.27 -1.43
C CYS A 371 2.81 -1.38 -0.55
N LEU A 372 3.61 -2.32 -0.03
CA LEU A 372 3.14 -3.40 0.86
C LEU A 372 2.98 -2.91 2.31
N LEU A 373 3.55 -1.75 2.65
CA LEU A 373 3.59 -1.24 4.01
C LEU A 373 2.22 -0.74 4.48
N ARG A 374 1.92 -1.02 5.74
CA ARG A 374 0.87 -0.45 6.57
C ARG A 374 1.54 0.01 7.86
N VAL A 375 1.61 1.32 8.06
CA VAL A 375 2.45 1.94 9.09
C VAL A 375 1.58 2.47 10.23
N ILE A 376 1.65 1.82 11.38
CA ILE A 376 0.92 2.23 12.58
C ILE A 376 1.52 3.54 13.11
N ASP A 377 0.69 4.58 13.14
CA ASP A 377 1.05 5.93 13.58
C ASP A 377 -0.15 6.56 14.29
N SER A 378 -0.19 6.45 15.62
CA SER A 378 -1.38 6.77 16.40
C SER A 378 -1.90 8.19 16.19
N PHE A 379 -1.01 9.17 16.01
CA PHE A 379 -1.37 10.59 15.86
C PHE A 379 -1.46 11.06 14.40
N GLY A 380 -1.09 10.19 13.45
CA GLY A 380 -1.13 10.46 12.02
C GLY A 380 0.04 11.30 11.49
N THR A 381 0.21 11.22 10.19
CA THR A 381 1.24 11.93 9.42
C THR A 381 0.57 12.67 8.25
N GLU A 382 0.68 13.98 8.22
CA GLU A 382 0.14 14.81 7.14
C GLU A 382 1.07 14.85 5.91
N PRO A 383 0.54 15.06 4.69
CA PRO A 383 1.32 15.09 3.45
C PRO A 383 2.52 16.06 3.48
N SER A 384 2.32 17.22 4.09
CA SER A 384 3.35 18.28 4.24
C SER A 384 4.59 17.82 5.01
N PHE A 385 4.44 16.90 5.96
CA PHE A 385 5.55 16.32 6.73
C PHE A 385 6.05 15.01 6.14
N ASN A 386 5.20 14.28 5.41
CA ASN A 386 5.55 13.01 4.77
C ASN A 386 6.46 13.21 3.56
N HIS A 387 6.20 14.23 2.74
CA HIS A 387 6.93 14.49 1.53
C HIS A 387 8.29 15.15 1.85
N ASP A 388 9.40 14.44 1.64
CA ASP A 388 10.74 14.86 2.09
C ASP A 388 11.20 16.20 1.49
N GLN A 389 11.06 16.40 0.17
CA GLN A 389 11.51 17.65 -0.46
C GLN A 389 10.67 18.86 -0.03
N TYR A 390 9.35 18.72 -0.05
CA TYR A 390 8.41 19.73 0.47
C TYR A 390 8.68 20.07 1.94
N ALA A 391 8.85 19.07 2.81
CA ALA A 391 9.16 19.28 4.22
C ALA A 391 10.49 20.03 4.42
N LYS A 392 11.51 19.75 3.60
CA LYS A 392 12.78 20.48 3.62
C LYS A 392 12.60 21.94 3.20
N ALA A 393 11.90 22.17 2.09
CA ALA A 393 11.66 23.50 1.54
C ALA A 393 10.87 24.39 2.53
N HIS A 394 9.90 23.81 3.23
CA HIS A 394 9.02 24.53 4.16
C HIS A 394 9.46 24.45 5.63
N LYS A 395 10.66 23.91 5.91
CA LYS A 395 11.22 23.75 7.27
C LYS A 395 10.33 22.93 8.21
N MET A 396 9.56 21.99 7.68
CA MET A 396 8.64 21.09 8.41
C MET A 396 9.31 19.76 8.75
N MET A 397 10.61 19.78 9.01
CA MET A 397 11.42 18.58 9.21
C MET A 397 11.19 17.99 10.60
N THR A 398 10.79 16.72 10.65
CA THR A 398 10.66 15.99 11.91
C THR A 398 11.44 14.68 11.90
N THR A 399 11.61 14.10 13.08
CA THR A 399 12.19 12.76 13.24
C THR A 399 11.23 11.66 12.81
N TRP A 400 9.93 11.94 12.68
CA TRP A 400 8.88 10.95 12.39
C TRP A 400 8.45 10.94 10.91
N GLY A 401 8.36 12.11 10.28
CA GLY A 401 7.91 12.26 8.89
C GLY A 401 8.96 11.84 7.86
N ARG A 402 8.81 12.34 6.62
CA ARG A 402 9.72 12.14 5.48
C ARG A 402 9.84 10.69 5.04
N GLN A 403 8.72 9.98 5.05
CA GLN A 403 8.69 8.58 4.65
C GLN A 403 8.44 8.40 3.16
N ASN A 404 7.92 9.43 2.47
CA ASN A 404 7.51 9.40 1.07
C ASN A 404 6.59 8.20 0.75
N LEU A 405 5.69 7.88 1.67
CA LEU A 405 4.67 6.84 1.49
C LEU A 405 3.36 7.47 1.04
N ILE A 406 2.49 6.73 0.34
CA ILE A 406 1.14 7.21 0.07
C ILE A 406 0.46 7.47 1.43
N PRO A 407 -0.08 8.67 1.71
CA PRO A 407 -0.54 9.01 3.06
C PRO A 407 -1.56 8.04 3.67
N GLN A 408 -2.38 7.38 2.85
CA GLN A 408 -3.32 6.35 3.30
C GLN A 408 -2.63 5.07 3.83
N GLN A 409 -1.31 4.91 3.66
CA GLN A 409 -0.53 3.82 4.26
C GLN A 409 -0.24 4.04 5.75
N PHE A 410 -0.43 5.24 6.29
CA PHE A 410 -0.38 5.49 7.73
C PHE A 410 -1.73 5.11 8.37
N PHE A 411 -1.67 4.44 9.52
CA PHE A 411 -2.80 3.77 10.16
C PHE A 411 -2.98 4.31 11.57
N ASN A 412 -4.08 5.03 11.79
CA ASN A 412 -4.28 5.90 12.94
C ASN A 412 -5.11 5.23 14.04
N MET A 413 -4.91 5.67 15.28
CA MET A 413 -5.67 5.17 16.44
C MET A 413 -7.10 5.72 16.50
N PHE A 414 -7.33 6.93 16.00
CA PHE A 414 -8.65 7.55 15.84
C PHE A 414 -8.78 8.17 14.45
N PRO A 415 -10.00 8.37 13.92
CA PRO A 415 -10.24 8.90 12.58
C PRO A 415 -10.08 10.43 12.51
N HIS A 416 -8.97 10.97 13.02
CA HIS A 416 -8.73 12.42 13.12
C HIS A 416 -7.98 13.04 11.92
N THR A 417 -7.29 12.20 11.12
CA THR A 417 -6.48 12.62 9.97
C THR A 417 -6.97 11.87 8.72
N PRO A 418 -7.87 12.47 7.91
CA PRO A 418 -8.47 11.80 6.75
C PRO A 418 -7.48 11.54 5.60
N ASP A 419 -6.30 12.16 5.61
CA ASP A 419 -5.20 11.81 4.70
C ASP A 419 -4.68 10.38 4.96
N ASN A 420 -4.91 9.84 6.16
CA ASN A 420 -4.45 8.52 6.58
C ASN A 420 -5.63 7.52 6.66
N SER A 421 -5.31 6.24 6.84
CA SER A 421 -6.33 5.21 7.12
C SER A 421 -6.60 5.12 8.61
N PHE A 422 -7.87 4.99 9.00
CA PHE A 422 -8.24 4.72 10.39
C PHE A 422 -8.22 3.21 10.65
N ILE A 423 -7.36 2.73 11.56
CA ILE A 423 -7.32 1.30 11.93
C ILE A 423 -7.98 1.01 13.27
N GLY A 424 -7.89 1.94 14.23
CA GLY A 424 -8.53 1.82 15.53
C GLY A 424 -7.96 0.69 16.40
N PHE A 425 -8.83 0.20 17.29
CA PHE A 425 -8.63 -0.87 18.27
C PHE A 425 -10.00 -1.35 18.75
N VAL A 426 -10.04 -2.37 19.62
CA VAL A 426 -11.27 -2.84 20.26
C VAL A 426 -11.36 -2.38 21.70
N VAL A 427 -12.52 -1.83 22.06
CA VAL A 427 -12.87 -1.51 23.44
C VAL A 427 -13.48 -2.74 24.09
N GLU A 428 -12.88 -3.17 25.19
CA GLU A 428 -13.38 -4.32 25.93
C GLU A 428 -14.72 -3.97 26.61
N THR A 429 -15.75 -4.70 26.25
CA THR A 429 -17.05 -4.65 26.92
C THR A 429 -17.19 -5.87 27.84
N PRO A 430 -17.97 -5.83 28.91
CA PRO A 430 -18.32 -7.02 29.67
C PRO A 430 -19.13 -8.02 28.82
N ASP A 431 -18.97 -9.34 29.00
CA ASP A 431 -19.71 -10.38 28.25
C ASP A 431 -21.24 -10.32 28.38
N ASN A 432 -21.75 -9.62 29.39
CA ASN A 432 -23.11 -9.80 29.90
C ASN A 432 -23.89 -8.48 30.01
N ILE A 433 -23.95 -7.67 28.95
CA ILE A 433 -24.92 -6.56 28.90
C ILE A 433 -26.36 -7.11 28.90
N SER A 434 -26.58 -8.32 28.35
CA SER A 434 -27.90 -8.95 28.22
C SER A 434 -28.26 -9.97 29.31
N SER A 435 -27.29 -10.60 29.98
CA SER A 435 -27.59 -11.60 31.03
C SER A 435 -27.45 -11.06 32.46
N LEU A 436 -26.86 -9.88 32.64
CA LEU A 436 -27.05 -9.07 33.84
C LEU A 436 -28.29 -8.18 33.63
N ASN A 437 -29.48 -8.77 33.70
CA ASN A 437 -30.77 -8.07 33.86
C ASN A 437 -30.86 -7.23 35.16
N ARG A 438 -29.73 -6.85 35.76
CA ARG A 438 -29.63 -5.87 36.82
C ARG A 438 -28.99 -4.64 36.23
N VAL A 439 -29.81 -3.65 35.92
CA VAL A 439 -29.37 -2.26 35.84
C VAL A 439 -28.61 -1.98 37.14
N VAL A 440 -27.28 -2.00 37.08
CA VAL A 440 -26.46 -1.65 38.23
C VAL A 440 -26.70 -0.17 38.45
N ARG A 441 -27.42 0.16 39.53
CA ARG A 441 -27.66 1.55 39.91
C ARG A 441 -26.29 2.20 40.11
N LYS A 442 -25.96 3.16 39.26
CA LYS A 442 -24.71 3.93 39.40
C LYS A 442 -24.77 4.75 40.69
N GLU A 443 -23.68 4.72 41.42
CA GLU A 443 -23.48 5.56 42.60
C GLU A 443 -23.10 6.96 42.15
N ASP A 444 -23.30 7.95 43.02
CA ASP A 444 -22.83 9.32 42.80
C ASP A 444 -21.30 9.40 43.04
N GLN A 445 -20.54 8.58 42.31
CA GLN A 445 -19.08 8.55 42.31
C GLN A 445 -18.50 8.92 40.94
N ALA A 446 -17.32 9.52 40.98
CA ALA A 446 -16.53 10.02 39.88
C ALA A 446 -15.18 9.32 39.82
N LEU A 447 -14.87 8.64 38.72
CA LEU A 447 -13.57 8.01 38.52
C LEU A 447 -12.65 8.90 37.68
N VAL A 448 -11.49 9.26 38.21
CA VAL A 448 -10.54 10.16 37.54
C VAL A 448 -9.63 9.41 36.56
N TYR A 449 -9.52 9.96 35.36
CA TYR A 449 -8.61 9.52 34.31
C TYR A 449 -7.21 10.13 34.49
N GLY A 450 -6.36 9.45 35.25
CA GLY A 450 -4.95 9.84 35.39
C GLY A 450 -4.15 8.91 36.28
N LYS A 451 -3.32 8.05 35.68
CA LYS A 451 -2.57 7.00 36.42
C LYS A 451 -1.23 7.47 37.02
N HIS A 452 -0.75 8.65 36.62
CA HIS A 452 0.48 9.26 37.13
C HIS A 452 0.18 10.57 37.84
N LEU A 453 0.82 10.81 38.99
CA LEU A 453 0.59 11.99 39.83
C LEU A 453 0.88 13.32 39.11
N SER A 454 1.85 13.35 38.18
CA SER A 454 2.11 14.54 37.36
C SER A 454 0.91 15.01 36.54
N MET A 455 -0.08 14.15 36.28
CA MET A 455 -1.33 14.50 35.59
C MET A 455 -2.31 15.27 36.49
N TRP A 456 -2.15 15.17 37.81
CA TRP A 456 -3.02 15.78 38.83
C TRP A 456 -2.57 17.21 39.19
N LYS A 457 -1.35 17.59 38.78
CA LYS A 457 -0.78 18.90 39.03
C LYS A 457 -1.68 20.04 38.57
N GLY A 458 -1.99 20.94 39.50
CA GLY A 458 -2.82 22.13 39.24
C GLY A 458 -4.31 21.83 39.00
N LYS A 459 -4.79 20.62 39.33
CA LYS A 459 -6.20 20.22 39.12
C LYS A 459 -7.07 20.29 40.37
N LYS A 460 -6.53 20.78 41.49
CA LYS A 460 -7.25 20.83 42.78
C LYS A 460 -8.59 21.55 42.68
N GLN A 461 -8.62 22.79 42.19
CA GLN A 461 -9.85 23.58 42.09
C GLN A 461 -10.91 22.89 41.21
N TYR A 462 -10.48 22.29 40.11
CA TYR A 462 -11.36 21.50 39.22
C TYR A 462 -11.98 20.30 39.95
N LEU A 463 -11.15 19.56 40.70
CA LEU A 463 -11.59 18.41 41.49
C LEU A 463 -12.44 18.82 42.71
N ASP A 464 -12.19 19.97 43.31
CA ASP A 464 -12.96 20.49 44.44
C ASP A 464 -14.42 20.72 44.01
N ILE A 465 -14.64 21.32 42.83
CA ILE A 465 -15.98 21.52 42.26
C ILE A 465 -16.67 20.18 41.97
N ILE A 466 -15.95 19.18 41.43
CA ILE A 466 -16.54 17.85 41.19
C ILE A 466 -16.94 17.20 42.51
N HIS A 467 -16.13 17.39 43.56
CA HIS A 467 -16.38 16.82 44.88
C HIS A 467 -17.65 17.37 45.56
N GLU A 468 -18.09 18.58 45.20
CA GLU A 468 -19.40 19.12 45.62
C GLU A 468 -20.57 18.23 45.17
N PHE A 469 -20.40 17.44 44.10
CA PHE A 469 -21.46 16.64 43.48
C PHE A 469 -21.24 15.12 43.58
N PHE A 470 -19.99 14.66 43.64
CA PHE A 470 -19.62 13.24 43.52
C PHE A 470 -18.46 12.86 44.47
N GLU A 471 -18.46 11.62 44.97
CA GLU A 471 -17.28 11.05 45.61
C GLU A 471 -16.18 10.79 44.57
N ILE A 472 -14.92 11.14 44.84
CA ILE A 472 -13.86 11.07 43.83
C ILE A 472 -12.95 9.86 44.05
N HIS A 473 -12.89 9.00 43.03
CA HIS A 473 -12.13 7.76 43.00
C HIS A 473 -10.96 7.88 42.01
N SER A 474 -9.88 7.15 42.26
CA SER A 474 -8.70 7.13 41.40
C SER A 474 -8.02 5.76 41.33
N THR A 475 -7.16 5.59 40.33
CA THR A 475 -6.36 4.36 40.12
C THR A 475 -4.88 4.68 39.85
N PHE A 476 -4.35 5.73 40.49
CA PHE A 476 -2.96 6.14 40.24
C PHE A 476 -1.97 5.24 40.98
N TYR A 477 -0.80 5.05 40.38
CA TYR A 477 0.28 4.28 40.99
C TYR A 477 0.94 5.07 42.12
N ALA A 478 0.83 4.57 43.35
CA ALA A 478 1.37 5.21 44.55
C ALA A 478 2.78 4.71 44.97
N GLY A 479 3.33 3.69 44.30
CA GLY A 479 4.60 3.06 44.68
C GLY A 479 5.83 3.91 44.31
N GLY A 480 6.77 4.08 45.25
CA GLY A 480 8.06 4.74 44.99
C GLY A 480 7.99 6.26 44.82
N VAL A 481 6.89 6.89 45.23
CA VAL A 481 6.67 8.34 45.09
C VAL A 481 7.09 9.10 46.36
N LYS A 482 7.74 10.26 46.20
CA LYS A 482 8.08 11.18 47.30
C LYS A 482 6.81 11.74 47.96
N SER A 483 6.88 12.04 49.25
CA SER A 483 5.77 12.63 50.01
C SER A 483 5.25 13.96 49.42
N GLU A 484 6.13 14.73 48.78
CA GLU A 484 5.82 16.02 48.14
C GLU A 484 4.84 15.87 46.96
N ASP A 485 5.00 14.85 46.11
CA ASP A 485 4.12 14.63 44.96
C ASP A 485 2.72 14.14 45.36
N LYS A 486 2.58 13.58 46.58
CA LYS A 486 1.26 13.23 47.14
C LYS A 486 0.44 14.46 47.55
N GLN A 487 1.08 15.61 47.77
CA GLN A 487 0.36 16.85 48.11
C GLN A 487 -0.45 17.41 46.94
N GLU A 488 -0.17 16.98 45.70
CA GLU A 488 -0.91 17.42 44.51
C GLU A 488 -2.31 16.79 44.41
N VAL A 489 -2.56 15.68 45.11
CA VAL A 489 -3.86 14.99 45.13
C VAL A 489 -4.65 15.38 46.39
N PRO A 490 -5.89 15.87 46.26
CA PRO A 490 -6.71 16.21 47.43
C PRO A 490 -6.96 15.01 48.35
N SER A 491 -7.01 15.25 49.66
CA SER A 491 -7.13 14.19 50.68
C SER A 491 -8.45 13.41 50.64
N TYR A 492 -9.49 13.96 50.02
CA TYR A 492 -10.79 13.31 49.85
C TYR A 492 -10.81 12.29 48.69
N VAL A 493 -9.74 12.19 47.90
CA VAL A 493 -9.67 11.25 46.77
C VAL A 493 -9.41 9.82 47.27
N ILE A 494 -10.31 8.90 46.92
CA ILE A 494 -10.20 7.48 47.26
C ILE A 494 -9.38 6.77 46.18
N ASN A 495 -8.13 6.44 46.51
CA ASN A 495 -7.26 5.74 45.58
C ASN A 495 -7.33 4.22 45.73
N HIS A 496 -7.68 3.54 44.64
CA HIS A 496 -7.75 2.07 44.54
C HIS A 496 -6.44 1.44 44.08
N GLY A 497 -5.43 2.26 43.70
CA GLY A 497 -4.17 1.77 43.15
C GLY A 497 -4.33 1.21 41.73
N ILE A 498 -3.37 0.40 41.29
CA ILE A 498 -3.43 -0.26 39.98
C ILE A 498 -4.33 -1.49 40.08
N LEU A 499 -5.46 -1.44 39.37
CA LEU A 499 -6.49 -2.48 39.34
C LEU A 499 -6.26 -3.46 38.19
N SER A 500 -6.72 -4.71 38.38
CA SER A 500 -6.85 -5.68 37.29
C SER A 500 -7.98 -5.29 36.31
N PRO A 501 -8.00 -5.84 35.08
CA PRO A 501 -9.05 -5.55 34.10
C PRO A 501 -10.49 -5.77 34.62
N GLY A 502 -10.73 -6.83 35.40
CA GLY A 502 -12.05 -7.10 35.97
C GLY A 502 -12.48 -6.10 37.04
N GLU A 503 -11.54 -5.65 37.87
CA GLU A 503 -11.79 -4.67 38.94
C GLU A 503 -12.03 -3.27 38.39
N ILE A 504 -11.28 -2.84 37.38
CA ILE A 504 -11.52 -1.53 36.74
C ILE A 504 -12.89 -1.52 36.03
N GLN A 505 -13.27 -2.60 35.36
CA GLN A 505 -14.58 -2.73 34.73
C GLN A 505 -15.72 -2.69 35.76
N LYS A 506 -15.52 -3.29 36.94
CA LYS A 506 -16.47 -3.17 38.05
C LYS A 506 -16.61 -1.72 38.50
N LEU A 507 -15.49 -1.05 38.78
CA LEU A 507 -15.48 0.34 39.24
C LEU A 507 -16.12 1.30 38.22
N LEU A 508 -15.87 1.10 36.93
CA LEU A 508 -16.50 1.86 35.85
C LEU A 508 -18.02 1.65 35.79
N ARG A 509 -18.51 0.43 36.00
CA ARG A 509 -19.96 0.17 36.03
C ARG A 509 -20.66 0.82 37.22
N GLU A 510 -19.97 0.92 38.36
CA GLU A 510 -20.49 1.56 39.58
C GLU A 510 -20.39 3.10 39.51
N SER A 511 -19.50 3.64 38.67
CA SER A 511 -19.27 5.08 38.51
C SER A 511 -20.27 5.76 37.59
N LYS A 512 -20.71 6.96 37.96
CA LYS A 512 -21.58 7.80 37.10
C LYS A 512 -20.78 8.61 36.10
N ILE A 513 -19.65 9.16 36.51
CA ILE A 513 -18.82 10.05 35.70
C ILE A 513 -17.37 9.56 35.63
N PHE A 514 -16.78 9.66 34.44
CA PHE A 514 -15.36 9.45 34.20
C PHE A 514 -14.72 10.81 33.88
N VAL A 515 -13.72 11.20 34.67
CA VAL A 515 -13.25 12.60 34.74
C VAL A 515 -11.90 12.73 34.03
N GLY A 516 -11.87 13.45 32.92
CA GLY A 516 -10.62 13.80 32.23
C GLY A 516 -9.84 14.90 32.94
N LEU A 517 -8.51 14.79 32.99
CA LEU A 517 -7.63 15.82 33.56
C LEU A 517 -6.95 16.73 32.50
N GLY A 518 -7.14 16.42 31.21
CA GLY A 518 -6.52 17.08 30.07
C GLY A 518 -5.32 16.30 29.50
N PHE A 519 -4.86 15.26 30.19
CA PHE A 519 -3.85 14.33 29.73
C PHE A 519 -4.07 12.95 30.39
N PRO A 520 -3.85 11.82 29.70
CA PRO A 520 -3.32 11.69 28.32
C PRO A 520 -4.34 12.07 27.23
N TYR A 521 -3.83 12.45 26.07
CA TYR A 521 -4.62 12.78 24.88
C TYR A 521 -5.08 11.49 24.18
N GLU A 522 -6.32 11.48 23.69
CA GLU A 522 -6.82 10.47 22.73
C GLU A 522 -6.46 9.03 23.13
N GLY A 523 -6.71 8.69 24.40
CA GLY A 523 -6.52 7.33 24.92
C GLY A 523 -7.77 6.47 24.81
N PRO A 524 -7.67 5.15 25.04
CA PRO A 524 -8.82 4.23 24.92
C PRO A 524 -9.78 4.30 26.12
N ALA A 525 -9.29 4.71 27.29
CA ALA A 525 -10.04 4.63 28.56
C ALA A 525 -11.36 5.42 28.58
N PRO A 526 -11.48 6.61 27.96
CA PRO A 526 -12.79 7.27 27.84
C PRO A 526 -13.83 6.42 27.10
N LEU A 527 -13.45 5.68 26.05
CA LEU A 527 -14.39 4.80 25.35
C LEU A 527 -14.77 3.59 26.20
N GLU A 528 -13.83 3.01 26.96
CA GLU A 528 -14.12 1.95 27.94
C GLU A 528 -15.14 2.42 28.99
N ALA A 529 -14.98 3.65 29.47
CA ALA A 529 -15.89 4.23 30.45
C ALA A 529 -17.29 4.47 29.88
N ILE A 530 -17.40 5.01 28.66
CA ILE A 530 -18.69 5.22 27.98
C ILE A 530 -19.36 3.87 27.68
N ALA A 531 -18.59 2.85 27.30
CA ALA A 531 -19.08 1.49 27.10
C ALA A 531 -19.51 0.79 28.41
N ALA A 532 -19.10 1.29 29.57
CA ALA A 532 -19.60 0.91 30.88
C ALA A 532 -20.76 1.80 31.39
N GLY A 533 -21.25 2.73 30.55
CA GLY A 533 -22.33 3.67 30.84
C GLY A 533 -21.92 4.88 31.68
N CYS A 534 -20.62 5.18 31.81
CA CYS A 534 -20.18 6.44 32.41
C CYS A 534 -20.44 7.61 31.47
N VAL A 535 -20.73 8.77 32.04
CA VAL A 535 -20.58 10.04 31.32
C VAL A 535 -19.12 10.46 31.37
N PHE A 536 -18.51 10.75 30.22
CA PHE A 536 -17.14 11.27 30.16
C PHE A 536 -17.15 12.81 30.24
N LEU A 537 -16.50 13.35 31.27
CA LEU A 537 -16.24 14.78 31.38
C LEU A 537 -14.91 15.08 30.68
N ASN A 538 -15.01 15.69 29.50
CA ASN A 538 -13.93 15.89 28.55
C ASN A 538 -13.39 17.33 28.63
N PRO A 539 -12.16 17.56 29.08
CA PRO A 539 -11.57 18.90 29.12
C PRO A 539 -11.43 19.51 27.72
N LYS A 540 -12.02 20.69 27.52
CA LYS A 540 -11.87 21.52 26.33
C LYS A 540 -10.55 22.30 26.38
N PHE A 541 -9.95 22.53 25.22
CA PHE A 541 -8.75 23.34 25.08
C PHE A 541 -9.06 24.60 24.26
N SER A 542 -8.89 25.76 24.89
CA SER A 542 -9.02 27.06 24.25
C SER A 542 -7.81 27.95 24.61
N PRO A 543 -6.89 28.22 23.67
CA PRO A 543 -6.86 27.73 22.29
C PRO A 543 -6.62 26.21 22.18
N PRO A 544 -6.95 25.57 21.05
CA PRO A 544 -6.62 24.17 20.79
C PRO A 544 -5.12 23.89 20.95
N HIS A 545 -4.79 22.68 21.41
CA HIS A 545 -3.40 22.24 21.52
C HIS A 545 -2.83 21.83 20.16
N THR A 546 -1.60 22.24 19.88
CA THR A 546 -0.91 22.01 18.60
C THR A 546 0.57 21.67 18.84
N SER A 547 1.27 21.28 17.78
CA SER A 547 2.72 21.08 17.81
C SER A 547 3.53 22.35 18.10
N GLN A 548 2.91 23.53 17.96
CA GLN A 548 3.54 24.83 18.18
C GLN A 548 3.41 25.31 19.62
N ASN A 549 2.24 25.10 20.26
CA ASN A 549 1.95 25.62 21.60
C ASN A 549 2.06 24.58 22.72
N THR A 550 2.17 23.28 22.39
CA THR A 550 2.16 22.20 23.39
C THR A 550 3.36 21.27 23.23
N LYS A 551 4.15 21.15 24.30
CA LYS A 551 5.41 20.36 24.32
C LYS A 551 5.22 18.91 23.88
N PHE A 552 4.10 18.27 24.23
CA PHE A 552 3.81 16.88 23.86
C PHE A 552 3.68 16.67 22.35
N PHE A 553 3.11 17.64 21.62
CA PHE A 553 2.93 17.55 20.17
C PHE A 553 4.15 18.06 19.40
N LYS A 554 5.14 18.68 20.07
CA LYS A 554 6.34 19.19 19.44
C LYS A 554 7.07 18.09 18.65
N GLY A 555 7.28 18.36 17.36
CA GLY A 555 7.99 17.46 16.46
C GLY A 555 7.16 16.30 15.90
N LYS A 556 5.87 16.14 16.28
CA LYS A 556 4.98 15.20 15.60
C LYS A 556 4.70 15.67 14.16
N PRO A 557 4.52 14.76 13.19
CA PRO A 557 4.44 15.08 11.77
C PRO A 557 3.03 15.55 11.34
N THR A 558 2.45 16.47 12.09
CA THR A 558 1.10 17.00 11.88
C THR A 558 0.96 18.40 12.49
N LEU A 559 0.17 19.26 11.84
CA LEU A 559 -0.27 20.56 12.35
C LEU A 559 -1.66 20.51 12.99
N ARG A 560 -2.24 19.32 13.12
CA ARG A 560 -3.59 19.10 13.66
C ARG A 560 -3.79 19.81 14.99
N GLU A 561 -4.92 20.49 15.08
CA GLU A 561 -5.43 21.11 16.29
C GLU A 561 -6.23 20.09 17.11
N VAL A 562 -5.92 20.03 18.40
CA VAL A 562 -6.57 19.17 19.38
C VAL A 562 -7.46 20.05 20.26
N THR A 563 -8.78 19.99 20.02
CA THR A 563 -9.79 20.88 20.62
C THR A 563 -10.20 20.48 22.04
N SER A 564 -9.97 19.23 22.43
CA SER A 564 -10.27 18.70 23.75
C SER A 564 -9.37 17.51 24.08
N GLN A 565 -9.44 16.97 25.30
CA GLN A 565 -8.64 15.80 25.69
C GLN A 565 -8.90 14.61 24.76
N HIS A 566 -10.12 14.46 24.26
CA HIS A 566 -10.51 13.39 23.36
C HIS A 566 -11.44 13.89 22.23
N PRO A 567 -10.89 14.50 21.14
CA PRO A 567 -11.69 15.11 20.07
C PRO A 567 -12.65 14.14 19.36
N TYR A 568 -12.29 12.85 19.26
CA TYR A 568 -13.23 11.86 18.71
C TYR A 568 -14.50 11.72 19.56
N ALA A 569 -14.37 11.79 20.89
CA ALA A 569 -15.50 11.64 21.81
C ALA A 569 -16.34 12.93 21.81
N GLU A 570 -15.68 14.08 21.71
CA GLU A 570 -16.33 15.38 21.49
C GLU A 570 -17.20 15.39 20.22
N VAL A 571 -16.65 14.93 19.09
CA VAL A 571 -17.27 15.09 17.77
C VAL A 571 -18.27 13.98 17.42
N TYR A 572 -17.93 12.72 17.68
CA TYR A 572 -18.71 11.57 17.18
C TYR A 572 -19.59 10.89 18.22
N ILE A 573 -19.36 11.17 19.51
CA ILE A 573 -20.16 10.59 20.61
C ILE A 573 -21.05 11.67 21.26
N HIS A 574 -20.45 12.83 21.59
CA HIS A 574 -21.11 14.02 22.13
C HIS A 574 -22.08 13.75 23.31
N GLU A 575 -22.89 14.75 23.69
CA GLU A 575 -23.93 14.58 24.70
C GLU A 575 -24.97 13.55 24.22
N PRO A 576 -25.53 12.71 25.11
CA PRO A 576 -25.44 12.77 26.57
C PRO A 576 -24.25 12.02 27.20
N TYR A 577 -23.42 11.35 26.40
CA TYR A 577 -22.34 10.50 26.90
C TYR A 577 -21.06 11.29 27.22
N VAL A 578 -20.84 12.41 26.53
CA VAL A 578 -19.63 13.22 26.63
C VAL A 578 -20.01 14.68 26.84
N TYR A 579 -19.52 15.26 27.93
CA TYR A 579 -19.64 16.69 28.19
C TYR A 579 -18.27 17.34 28.02
N THR A 580 -18.11 18.12 26.95
CA THR A 580 -16.85 18.83 26.66
C THR A 580 -16.88 20.22 27.26
N VAL A 581 -16.11 20.45 28.33
CA VAL A 581 -16.19 21.68 29.15
C VAL A 581 -14.82 22.33 29.33
N ASP A 582 -14.79 23.66 29.35
CA ASP A 582 -13.59 24.37 29.83
C ASP A 582 -13.45 24.19 31.35
N ILE A 583 -12.43 23.44 31.76
CA ILE A 583 -12.19 23.12 33.18
C ILE A 583 -11.82 24.35 34.02
N ASN A 584 -11.44 25.47 33.39
CA ASN A 584 -11.17 26.73 34.10
C ASN A 584 -12.43 27.59 34.25
N ASN A 585 -13.49 27.30 33.48
CA ASN A 585 -14.78 27.95 33.60
C ASN A 585 -15.65 27.22 34.63
N LEU A 586 -15.54 27.62 35.89
CA LEU A 586 -16.17 26.90 37.01
C LEU A 586 -17.70 26.90 36.93
N GLU A 587 -18.32 27.93 36.36
CA GLU A 587 -19.79 27.99 36.23
C GLU A 587 -20.30 27.06 35.12
N GLU A 588 -19.58 26.97 34.01
CA GLU A 588 -19.84 25.97 32.96
C GLU A 588 -19.70 24.56 33.53
N LEU A 589 -18.62 24.31 34.28
CA LEU A 589 -18.37 23.03 34.95
C LEU A 589 -19.50 22.67 35.94
N ARG A 590 -19.88 23.57 36.85
CA ARG A 590 -20.99 23.35 37.79
C ARG A 590 -22.30 23.07 37.06
N THR A 591 -22.56 23.77 35.97
CA THR A 591 -23.77 23.58 35.16
C THR A 591 -23.79 22.19 34.52
N ALA A 592 -22.67 21.76 33.94
CA ALA A 592 -22.52 20.41 33.40
C ALA A 592 -22.70 19.34 34.49
N LEU A 593 -22.06 19.50 35.66
CA LEU A 593 -22.17 18.55 36.76
C LEU A 593 -23.59 18.45 37.33
N ARG A 594 -24.32 19.57 37.46
CA ARG A 594 -25.75 19.56 37.84
C ARG A 594 -26.57 18.76 36.84
N LYS A 595 -26.37 19.00 35.54
CA LYS A 595 -27.07 18.29 34.46
C LYS A 595 -26.77 16.79 34.51
N ILE A 596 -25.50 16.40 34.66
CA ILE A 596 -25.08 14.99 34.78
C ILE A 596 -25.68 14.34 36.03
N LYS A 597 -25.68 15.03 37.18
CA LYS A 597 -26.25 14.50 38.42
C LYS A 597 -27.75 14.26 38.32
N GLN A 598 -28.49 15.19 37.70
CA GLN A 598 -29.94 15.09 37.49
C GLN A 598 -30.34 14.10 36.40
N GLN A 599 -29.44 13.80 35.46
CA GLN A 599 -29.71 12.86 34.38
C GLN A 599 -29.98 11.45 34.91
N SER A 600 -31.00 10.80 34.33
CA SER A 600 -31.22 9.36 34.49
C SER A 600 -30.00 8.59 33.99
N GLN A 601 -29.84 7.35 34.46
CA GLN A 601 -28.71 6.51 34.08
C GLN A 601 -28.53 6.47 32.56
N VAL A 602 -27.30 6.75 32.11
CA VAL A 602 -26.95 6.74 30.70
C VAL A 602 -26.73 5.31 30.26
N GLU A 603 -27.39 4.90 29.18
CA GLU A 603 -27.22 3.56 28.63
C GLU A 603 -25.77 3.35 28.16
N PRO A 604 -25.16 2.18 28.40
CA PRO A 604 -23.87 1.85 27.80
C PRO A 604 -23.86 2.07 26.28
N TYR A 605 -22.84 2.77 25.78
CA TYR A 605 -22.70 3.04 24.35
C TYR A 605 -21.29 2.76 23.86
N LEU A 606 -21.18 2.10 22.71
CA LEU A 606 -19.91 1.91 22.03
C LEU A 606 -20.13 2.05 20.52
N PRO A 607 -19.42 2.97 19.85
CA PRO A 607 -19.47 3.04 18.38
C PRO A 607 -19.00 1.72 17.76
N TYR A 608 -19.72 1.27 16.74
CA TYR A 608 -19.52 -0.05 16.13
C TYR A 608 -18.06 -0.30 15.68
N GLU A 609 -17.36 0.73 15.20
CA GLU A 609 -15.97 0.67 14.75
C GLU A 609 -14.95 0.31 15.84
N TYR A 610 -15.33 0.41 17.11
CA TYR A 610 -14.53 -0.01 18.27
C TYR A 610 -15.00 -1.34 18.87
N SER A 611 -15.95 -2.04 18.23
CA SER A 611 -16.29 -3.43 18.53
C SER A 611 -15.38 -4.41 17.79
N GLU A 612 -15.33 -5.66 18.25
CA GLU A 612 -14.64 -6.77 17.60
C GLU A 612 -15.11 -6.93 16.14
N GLU A 613 -16.42 -7.00 15.92
CA GLU A 613 -17.01 -7.16 14.57
C GLU A 613 -16.66 -5.97 13.66
N GLY A 614 -16.78 -4.74 14.17
CA GLY A 614 -16.47 -3.53 13.41
C GLY A 614 -14.98 -3.43 13.06
N MET A 615 -14.08 -3.85 13.95
CA MET A 615 -12.66 -3.92 13.63
C MET A 615 -12.37 -5.00 12.59
N LEU A 616 -12.95 -6.20 12.70
CA LEU A 616 -12.80 -7.27 11.70
C LEU A 616 -13.28 -6.83 10.32
N GLN A 617 -14.44 -6.17 10.23
CA GLN A 617 -14.99 -5.64 8.98
C GLN A 617 -14.00 -4.66 8.33
N ARG A 618 -13.51 -3.68 9.10
CA ARG A 618 -12.60 -2.65 8.62
C ARG A 618 -11.27 -3.23 8.15
N VAL A 619 -10.65 -4.09 8.96
CA VAL A 619 -9.38 -4.74 8.62
C VAL A 619 -9.54 -5.61 7.37
N ASN A 620 -10.64 -6.38 7.28
CA ASN A 620 -10.91 -7.21 6.11
C ASN A 620 -11.01 -6.38 4.83
N ILE A 621 -11.73 -5.25 4.85
CA ILE A 621 -11.84 -4.35 3.70
C ILE A 621 -10.48 -3.81 3.27
N PHE A 622 -9.63 -3.39 4.21
CA PHE A 622 -8.29 -2.92 3.86
C PHE A 622 -7.42 -4.00 3.24
N LEU A 623 -7.52 -5.26 3.70
CA LEU A 623 -6.73 -6.36 3.13
C LEU A 623 -7.21 -6.76 1.73
N GLU A 624 -8.52 -6.76 1.50
CA GLU A 624 -9.10 -7.21 0.24
C GLU A 624 -9.14 -6.11 -0.83
N LYS A 625 -9.38 -4.86 -0.43
CA LYS A 625 -9.67 -3.77 -1.38
C LYS A 625 -8.60 -2.68 -1.45
N GLN A 626 -7.84 -2.41 -0.38
CA GLN A 626 -6.84 -1.32 -0.38
C GLN A 626 -5.49 -1.80 -0.95
N ASP A 627 -5.25 -1.53 -2.24
CA ASP A 627 -4.06 -1.97 -2.98
C ASP A 627 -3.24 -0.78 -3.50
N PHE A 628 -2.19 -0.40 -2.77
CA PHE A 628 -1.25 0.67 -3.16
C PHE A 628 -0.22 0.25 -4.21
N CYS A 629 -0.33 -0.98 -4.65
CA CYS A 629 0.70 -1.73 -5.31
C CYS A 629 0.35 -1.94 -6.80
N ARG A 630 -0.89 -1.63 -7.20
CA ARG A 630 -1.29 -1.45 -8.60
C ARG A 630 -0.86 -0.08 -9.11
N VAL A 631 -0.63 0.01 -10.42
CA VAL A 631 -0.30 1.28 -11.07
C VAL A 631 -1.15 1.47 -12.32
N PRO A 632 -1.99 2.52 -12.39
CA PRO A 632 -2.19 3.54 -11.36
C PRO A 632 -2.75 2.96 -10.05
N VAL A 633 -2.48 3.66 -8.93
CA VAL A 633 -3.09 3.30 -7.65
C VAL A 633 -4.58 3.60 -7.75
N GLU A 634 -5.39 2.55 -7.72
CA GLU A 634 -6.83 2.66 -7.80
C GLU A 634 -7.44 2.84 -6.41
N SER A 635 -8.38 3.78 -6.30
CA SER A 635 -9.20 3.91 -5.12
C SER A 635 -10.17 2.73 -5.01
N PHE A 636 -10.24 2.10 -3.84
CA PHE A 636 -11.31 1.13 -3.55
C PHE A 636 -12.65 1.80 -3.22
N VAL A 637 -12.63 3.09 -2.86
CA VAL A 637 -13.86 3.86 -2.70
C VAL A 637 -14.43 4.10 -4.10
N PRO A 638 -15.70 3.74 -4.35
CA PRO A 638 -16.33 3.91 -5.65
C PRO A 638 -16.75 5.36 -5.87
N ASP A 639 -16.80 5.80 -7.13
CA ASP A 639 -17.13 7.18 -7.48
C ASP A 639 -18.51 7.63 -6.98
N GLN A 640 -19.49 6.71 -6.90
CA GLN A 640 -20.82 7.05 -6.41
C GLN A 640 -20.86 7.43 -4.93
N ALA A 641 -19.84 7.03 -4.15
CA ALA A 641 -19.71 7.39 -2.75
C ALA A 641 -19.13 8.80 -2.54
N VAL A 642 -18.57 9.41 -3.59
CA VAL A 642 -17.79 10.64 -3.51
C VAL A 642 -18.48 11.79 -4.23
N GLN A 643 -18.67 12.89 -3.51
CA GLN A 643 -19.11 14.16 -4.07
C GLN A 643 -17.97 15.17 -4.05
N THR A 644 -17.89 16.02 -5.08
CA THR A 644 -16.89 17.08 -5.15
C THR A 644 -17.50 18.38 -4.64
N ILE A 645 -16.81 19.02 -3.69
CA ILE A 645 -17.25 20.26 -3.04
C ILE A 645 -16.18 21.32 -3.21
N ILE A 646 -16.58 22.55 -3.52
CA ILE A 646 -15.66 23.70 -3.52
C ILE A 646 -15.72 24.33 -2.14
N ALA A 647 -14.58 24.36 -1.46
CA ALA A 647 -14.43 24.99 -0.16
C ALA A 647 -14.57 26.51 -0.26
N ASP A 648 -15.06 27.12 0.82
CA ASP A 648 -14.93 28.56 1.03
C ASP A 648 -13.45 28.92 1.22
N THR A 649 -13.14 30.19 1.01
CA THR A 649 -11.78 30.70 1.12
C THR A 649 -11.19 30.40 2.51
N GLY A 650 -9.95 29.93 2.54
CA GLY A 650 -9.25 29.61 3.78
C GLY A 650 -9.74 28.35 4.49
N LYS A 651 -10.69 27.58 3.92
CA LYS A 651 -11.17 26.32 4.52
C LYS A 651 -10.46 25.09 3.96
N SER A 652 -10.17 24.14 4.85
CA SER A 652 -9.60 22.85 4.46
C SER A 652 -10.68 21.91 3.91
N CYS A 653 -10.28 20.91 3.12
CA CYS A 653 -11.21 19.89 2.66
C CYS A 653 -11.74 19.03 3.83
N LYS A 654 -10.91 18.78 4.85
CA LYS A 654 -11.34 18.11 6.08
C LYS A 654 -12.56 18.81 6.70
N ASP A 655 -12.48 20.13 6.89
CA ASP A 655 -13.53 20.89 7.59
C ASP A 655 -14.80 20.98 6.76
N VAL A 656 -14.66 21.24 5.45
CA VAL A 656 -15.82 21.37 4.55
C VAL A 656 -16.55 20.03 4.38
N CYS A 657 -15.83 18.92 4.25
CA CYS A 657 -16.47 17.61 4.22
C CYS A 657 -17.16 17.32 5.57
N HIS A 658 -16.47 17.56 6.68
CA HIS A 658 -17.01 17.30 8.02
C HIS A 658 -18.30 18.08 8.31
N ASN A 659 -18.33 19.37 7.97
CA ASN A 659 -19.50 20.23 8.16
C ASN A 659 -20.72 19.79 7.34
N ARG A 660 -20.54 18.93 6.33
CA ARG A 660 -21.63 18.33 5.55
C ARG A 660 -21.95 16.88 5.95
N GLY A 661 -21.41 16.39 7.06
CA GLY A 661 -21.59 15.00 7.49
C GLY A 661 -20.85 13.99 6.61
N LEU A 662 -19.74 14.41 6.00
CA LEU A 662 -18.89 13.60 5.11
C LEU A 662 -17.46 13.55 5.66
N ILE A 663 -16.61 12.77 5.01
CA ILE A 663 -15.17 12.75 5.26
C ILE A 663 -14.40 12.98 3.96
N CYS A 664 -13.29 13.71 4.03
CA CYS A 664 -12.42 13.93 2.87
C CYS A 664 -11.83 12.60 2.39
N GLU A 665 -11.88 12.33 1.08
CA GLU A 665 -11.37 11.09 0.46
C GLU A 665 -10.15 11.39 -0.43
N PRO A 666 -8.92 11.26 0.10
CA PRO A 666 -7.73 11.72 -0.60
C PRO A 666 -7.42 10.93 -1.87
N SER A 667 -7.88 9.67 -1.98
CA SER A 667 -7.68 8.85 -3.19
C SER A 667 -8.39 9.40 -4.44
N HIS A 668 -9.35 10.31 -4.27
CA HIS A 668 -10.12 10.92 -5.36
C HIS A 668 -9.58 12.27 -5.81
N PHE A 669 -8.51 12.78 -5.19
CA PHE A 669 -7.93 14.04 -5.62
C PHE A 669 -7.45 14.00 -7.09
N THR A 670 -6.91 12.87 -7.54
CA THR A 670 -6.51 12.65 -8.94
C THR A 670 -7.68 12.82 -9.92
N LYS A 671 -8.88 12.38 -9.53
CA LYS A 671 -10.10 12.46 -10.35
C LYS A 671 -10.69 13.87 -10.43
N VAL A 672 -10.40 14.73 -9.44
CA VAL A 672 -10.88 16.12 -9.42
C VAL A 672 -9.83 17.14 -9.88
N ASN A 673 -8.60 16.70 -10.10
CA ASN A 673 -7.47 17.53 -10.53
C ASN A 673 -7.42 17.74 -12.07
N ASN A 674 -8.55 18.08 -12.70
CA ASN A 674 -8.62 18.32 -14.14
C ASN A 674 -9.68 19.37 -14.50
N LYS A 675 -9.55 19.97 -15.69
CA LYS A 675 -10.46 21.03 -16.17
C LYS A 675 -11.87 20.53 -16.45
N ASP A 676 -12.02 19.28 -16.88
CA ASP A 676 -13.34 18.73 -17.23
C ASP A 676 -14.22 18.57 -16.00
N LYS A 677 -13.64 18.18 -14.86
CA LYS A 677 -14.35 18.15 -13.58
C LYS A 677 -14.84 19.54 -13.18
N LEU A 678 -14.02 20.57 -13.37
CA LEU A 678 -14.42 21.95 -13.08
C LEU A 678 -15.56 22.43 -13.98
N LYS A 679 -15.52 22.09 -15.27
CA LYS A 679 -16.63 22.37 -16.20
C LYS A 679 -17.92 21.66 -15.77
N GLN A 680 -17.85 20.40 -15.35
CA GLN A 680 -19.00 19.66 -14.81
C GLN A 680 -19.60 20.31 -13.55
N MET A 681 -18.77 21.04 -12.80
CA MET A 681 -19.19 21.81 -11.63
C MET A 681 -19.61 23.25 -11.95
N ASN A 682 -19.75 23.60 -13.24
CA ASN A 682 -20.03 24.96 -13.73
C ASN A 682 -19.02 26.00 -13.23
N VAL A 683 -17.75 25.62 -13.13
CA VAL A 683 -16.64 26.52 -12.78
C VAL A 683 -15.86 26.88 -14.04
N GLU A 684 -15.85 28.18 -14.37
CA GLU A 684 -15.01 28.72 -15.43
C GLU A 684 -13.71 29.28 -14.86
N CYS A 685 -12.59 28.75 -15.35
CA CYS A 685 -11.26 29.21 -14.97
C CYS A 685 -10.84 30.38 -15.87
N THR A 686 -10.60 31.56 -15.28
CA THR A 686 -10.06 32.71 -16.02
C THR A 686 -8.66 32.40 -16.56
N LYS A 687 -7.85 31.73 -15.75
CA LYS A 687 -6.54 31.19 -16.10
C LYS A 687 -6.39 29.80 -15.50
N SER A 688 -5.66 28.92 -16.18
CA SER A 688 -5.27 27.62 -15.62
C SER A 688 -3.76 27.57 -15.44
N GLN A 689 -3.31 27.06 -14.30
CA GLN A 689 -1.90 26.84 -14.01
C GLN A 689 -1.69 25.51 -13.27
N HIS A 690 -0.43 25.08 -13.21
CA HIS A 690 -0.02 23.83 -12.58
C HIS A 690 1.09 24.13 -11.58
N SER A 691 0.92 23.69 -10.33
CA SER A 691 1.90 23.88 -9.26
C SER A 691 1.84 22.78 -8.22
N GLY A 692 2.95 22.55 -7.51
CA GLY A 692 3.08 21.55 -6.46
C GLY A 692 2.94 22.14 -5.07
N ASP A 693 1.79 21.97 -4.41
CA ASP A 693 1.54 22.46 -3.04
C ASP A 693 0.36 21.70 -2.38
N ILE A 694 0.30 21.64 -1.04
CA ILE A 694 -0.76 20.97 -0.29
C ILE A 694 -2.14 21.65 -0.41
N PHE A 695 -2.20 22.87 -0.93
CA PHE A 695 -3.45 23.62 -1.10
C PHE A 695 -4.18 23.28 -2.41
N TYR A 696 -3.54 22.58 -3.35
CA TYR A 696 -4.08 22.28 -4.68
C TYR A 696 -4.76 20.90 -4.74
N PRO A 697 -5.80 20.73 -5.57
CA PRO A 697 -6.32 21.68 -6.56
C PRO A 697 -7.22 22.76 -5.93
N SER A 698 -7.13 23.99 -6.46
CA SER A 698 -7.90 25.14 -5.96
C SER A 698 -8.24 26.16 -7.03
N LEU A 699 -9.20 27.02 -6.72
CA LEU A 699 -9.54 28.25 -7.42
C LEU A 699 -9.13 29.45 -6.55
N HIS A 700 -8.38 30.40 -7.11
CA HIS A 700 -8.10 31.65 -6.42
C HIS A 700 -9.32 32.58 -6.51
N GLU A 701 -9.77 33.13 -5.38
CA GLU A 701 -11.00 33.92 -5.29
C GLU A 701 -10.98 35.17 -6.17
N ASP A 702 -9.96 36.02 -6.03
CA ASP A 702 -9.92 37.30 -6.75
C ASP A 702 -9.62 37.17 -8.25
N SER A 703 -8.71 36.26 -8.62
CA SER A 703 -8.20 36.18 -10.00
C SER A 703 -8.95 35.16 -10.88
N GLY A 704 -9.83 34.34 -10.30
CA GLY A 704 -10.46 33.22 -11.02
C GLY A 704 -9.46 32.19 -11.57
N THR A 705 -8.22 32.19 -11.06
CA THR A 705 -7.16 31.28 -11.53
C THR A 705 -7.34 29.90 -10.90
N CYS A 706 -7.52 28.88 -11.74
CA CYS A 706 -7.52 27.48 -11.31
C CYS A 706 -6.09 26.94 -11.29
N THR A 707 -5.67 26.40 -10.15
CA THR A 707 -4.37 25.76 -9.97
C THR A 707 -4.54 24.27 -9.75
N PHE A 708 -3.91 23.48 -10.63
CA PHE A 708 -3.91 22.02 -10.56
C PHE A 708 -2.62 21.50 -9.93
N GLN A 709 -2.74 20.44 -9.14
CA GLN A 709 -1.63 19.76 -8.49
C GLN A 709 -0.72 19.10 -9.53
N THR A 710 0.59 19.32 -9.41
CA THR A 710 1.61 18.61 -10.21
C THR A 710 2.22 17.42 -9.48
N ASP A 711 2.15 17.40 -8.15
CA ASP A 711 2.72 16.34 -7.32
C ASP A 711 1.61 15.60 -6.54
N PRO A 712 1.25 14.37 -6.95
CA PRO A 712 0.20 13.60 -6.29
C PRO A 712 0.47 13.31 -4.81
N MET A 713 1.74 13.31 -4.38
CA MET A 713 2.12 13.06 -2.99
C MET A 713 1.81 14.26 -2.07
N LEU A 714 1.49 15.42 -2.65
CA LEU A 714 1.08 16.63 -1.94
C LEU A 714 -0.43 16.81 -1.87
N PHE A 715 -1.24 15.93 -2.48
CA PHE A 715 -2.67 15.97 -2.22
C PHE A 715 -2.94 15.84 -0.72
N SER A 716 -3.76 16.76 -0.19
CA SER A 716 -3.99 16.88 1.25
C SER A 716 -5.42 17.28 1.57
N CYS A 717 -6.01 16.64 2.55
CA CYS A 717 -7.30 17.02 3.11
C CYS A 717 -7.20 18.23 4.04
N VAL A 718 -6.06 18.44 4.71
CA VAL A 718 -5.90 19.44 5.77
C VAL A 718 -5.35 20.79 5.31
N GLY A 719 -4.70 20.85 4.14
CA GLY A 719 -4.17 22.12 3.60
C GLY A 719 -5.26 23.20 3.51
N SER A 720 -4.95 24.42 3.98
CA SER A 720 -5.79 25.61 3.85
C SER A 720 -4.93 26.86 3.65
N GLN A 721 -5.38 27.78 2.80
CA GLN A 721 -4.71 29.04 2.53
C GLN A 721 -5.75 30.13 2.22
N GLU A 722 -5.55 31.33 2.77
CA GLU A 722 -6.35 32.51 2.43
C GLU A 722 -6.28 32.82 0.92
N GLY A 723 -7.38 33.33 0.36
CA GLY A 723 -7.57 33.57 -1.07
C GLY A 723 -7.76 32.31 -1.93
N GLN A 724 -7.60 31.09 -1.37
CA GLN A 724 -7.75 29.82 -2.09
C GLN A 724 -9.05 29.10 -1.71
N ARG A 725 -9.84 28.75 -2.72
CA ARG A 725 -11.04 27.89 -2.62
C ARG A 725 -10.70 26.50 -3.11
N ARG A 726 -10.56 25.54 -2.20
CA ARG A 726 -10.09 24.18 -2.51
C ARG A 726 -11.17 23.33 -3.18
N ILE A 727 -10.77 22.45 -4.10
CA ILE A 727 -11.66 21.47 -4.73
C ILE A 727 -11.51 20.15 -3.98
N CYS A 728 -12.55 19.78 -3.23
CA CYS A 728 -12.50 18.77 -2.19
C CYS A 728 -13.33 17.53 -2.56
N PRO A 729 -12.71 16.35 -2.68
CA PRO A 729 -13.45 15.09 -2.75
C PRO A 729 -13.90 14.68 -1.34
N CYS A 730 -15.22 14.58 -1.15
CA CYS A 730 -15.84 14.21 0.12
C CYS A 730 -16.69 12.95 -0.07
N ARG A 731 -16.48 11.92 0.76
CA ARG A 731 -17.25 10.69 0.70
C ARG A 731 -18.22 10.52 1.86
N ASN A 732 -19.29 9.77 1.63
CA ASN A 732 -20.14 9.27 2.71
C ASN A 732 -19.40 8.20 3.55
N TYR A 733 -20.01 7.82 4.67
CA TYR A 733 -19.53 6.76 5.53
C TYR A 733 -20.68 6.09 6.27
N ILE A 734 -20.50 4.82 6.63
CA ILE A 734 -21.46 4.09 7.45
C ILE A 734 -21.40 4.66 8.86
N LYS A 735 -22.55 5.04 9.44
CA LYS A 735 -22.60 5.60 10.80
C LYS A 735 -22.00 4.59 11.81
N GLY A 736 -20.99 5.04 12.55
CA GLY A 736 -20.24 4.18 13.47
C GLY A 736 -19.18 3.29 12.79
N GLN A 737 -18.91 3.46 11.50
CA GLN A 737 -17.79 2.86 10.76
C GLN A 737 -17.24 3.86 9.72
N ILE A 738 -16.56 4.90 10.20
CA ILE A 738 -16.16 6.04 9.37
C ILE A 738 -15.16 5.69 8.27
N ALA A 739 -14.37 4.63 8.47
CA ALA A 739 -13.41 4.11 7.50
C ALA A 739 -14.06 3.53 6.24
N VAL A 740 -15.36 3.21 6.28
CA VAL A 740 -16.05 2.47 5.23
C VAL A 740 -17.19 3.31 4.68
N CYS A 741 -17.22 3.51 3.36
CA CYS A 741 -18.33 4.17 2.67
C CYS A 741 -19.54 3.23 2.56
N GLU A 742 -20.74 3.77 2.35
CA GLU A 742 -21.96 2.95 2.28
C GLU A 742 -21.93 1.94 1.12
N GLN A 743 -21.25 2.30 0.02
CA GLN A 743 -21.06 1.48 -1.17
C GLN A 743 -19.77 0.65 -1.12
N CYS A 744 -19.02 0.68 -0.01
CA CYS A 744 -17.71 0.04 0.12
C CYS A 744 -17.77 -1.38 0.70
N LEU A 745 -18.95 -1.85 1.12
CA LEU A 745 -19.14 -3.22 1.61
C LEU A 745 -19.16 -4.21 0.46
#